data_AF-A0A1F2UJM8-F1
#
_entry.id   AF-A0A1F2UJM8-F1
#
_cell.length_a   1.000
_cell.length_b   1.000
_cell.length_c   1.000
_cell.angle_alpha   90.00
_cell.angle_beta   90.00
_cell.angle_gamma   90.00
#
_symmetry.space_group_name_H-M   'P 1'
#
loop_
_entity.id
_entity.type
_entity.pdbx_description
1 polymer ?
#
loop_
_entity_poly.entity_id
_entity_poly.type
_entity_poly.pdbx_seq_one_letter_code
_entity_poly.pdbx_strand_id
1 'polypeptide(L)'
;MIAAAVTACGSGVAPVEIRERAYRANNLGVALLEQFKYPEAEAAFREALTIDGSLAMARVNLSLALFYARDLQGAAREATEAARLLPSAPQPPYILGLIAYAENRTPDALRELERVRQIDSGDVGANISLGQMYLEAMQYPQAIEVLRRAFAAEPYNVTAAYNLGLALARGGQPDEGRQMLERAQTLRTIGYSVTYGTGYLEQGRYAEALASTGAEADLVDTAVPPTTFAPSALEPAAGRVSAIESPFGRRFTVTDLTPAGLRQIAEGLGGCVTLVDADDDGHLDVFSGSPGGQRLFRNDGRATWTDVTVAAGLGDAPVDAVAVGCVAGDYDNDGMEDLFVLRYGASSLYHNEGQGRFSDATARTGLVAYPFLPGAAAFVDVDHDGDLDLAVAGLADLAATRQRASNDALVFPNDFAPAPFRLLRNNGNGTFADITAAARVQTATRAVAIAATDFDNRRDVDLIVVNYAGPPVLFQNLRDGTFRDVAVDVGLAAAAGANEAIAAVTVGDVNKDDFPDVFFARAGAGAFALSDGRGRFTNAAMPDGARAARAAQFLDYDGDGLLDLLSWSADGPHVFRNVGQQSEGTERGPRWSDVSTRAMPGSVGGAAPPASARGLALADLNGDGRTDLVTGGSGSLSFWRNSGGDESGSTSRTSQRVALRGRVSNRRGVGAKIQLRAGSLSTRIETSASTPAVAPGDVVFGLGIRPGADTLRVLWPSGVLQAEAAAGVGGALPSTLRSPLMVEELDRKPSSCPFLFTWNGDRFEFITDFMGAGEMAYWEGPGKYNIPDPLEYVRIRGDQLRPIDGRLRIRVTNELEEALFADRIELLAIAHPRDIELYPNEGMTEPPKPFRLFGVAGGHAPRAVDEHGHDVTDRIEEVDRRYPDDFALKQFRGYAEQHSLTLDLGPREKAPVLLLTGWTDYAFSSDNVAAHQAGLSLAPPSLQVKDLAGGWRTAIADIGIPVGRPQTIPIDLAPFLRAGERQVRVVTNMRIYWDRVAVGAAVSVDPTTAMRFLPATAILRPRGFSAETRPGGGEPVSYDYDRVELESPWKVMAGRYTREGDVRELVTKTDDMFVIAKPGDELAIDFDASSLAALPDGWTRTFLLAADGYSKEMDINSGSPDTVEPLPFHAMTRYPYRAPERYPDTPEHERYRATYNTRAVVRTVPSIDSAGSR
;
A
#
# COMPACT_ATOMS: atom_id res chain seq x y z
N MET A 1 -4.35 -34.70 48.28
CA MET A 1 -5.49 -33.83 48.66
C MET A 1 -5.45 -32.48 47.94
N ILE A 2 -5.16 -32.45 46.62
CA ILE A 2 -5.22 -31.27 45.74
C ILE A 2 -6.07 -31.61 44.50
N ALA A 3 -7.08 -32.47 44.68
CA ALA A 3 -7.98 -32.92 43.61
C ALA A 3 -9.47 -32.65 43.93
N ALA A 4 -9.74 -31.86 44.99
CA ALA A 4 -11.10 -31.59 45.47
C ALA A 4 -11.39 -30.08 45.65
N ALA A 5 -10.57 -29.19 45.07
CA ALA A 5 -10.77 -27.74 45.13
C ALA A 5 -11.21 -27.12 43.78
N VAL A 6 -11.44 -27.92 42.74
CA VAL A 6 -11.87 -27.44 41.40
C VAL A 6 -13.40 -27.48 41.23
N THR A 7 -14.16 -27.95 42.21
CA THR A 7 -15.61 -28.18 42.07
C THR A 7 -16.50 -27.20 42.86
N ALA A 8 -15.96 -26.05 43.30
CA ALA A 8 -16.74 -25.08 44.07
C ALA A 8 -16.31 -23.62 43.82
N CYS A 9 -16.31 -23.18 42.57
CA CYS A 9 -16.50 -21.78 42.17
C CYS A 9 -17.11 -21.82 40.76
N GLY A 10 -18.40 -21.52 40.65
CA GLY A 10 -19.11 -21.53 39.36
C GLY A 10 -18.44 -20.58 38.39
N SER A 11 -17.91 -21.12 37.29
CA SER A 11 -17.44 -20.35 36.14
C SER A 11 -18.65 -19.74 35.43
N GLY A 12 -19.11 -18.59 35.90
CA GLY A 12 -20.22 -17.83 35.33
C GLY A 12 -19.89 -17.09 34.03
N VAL A 13 -19.07 -17.67 33.16
CA VAL A 13 -18.73 -17.12 31.83
C VAL A 13 -19.73 -17.69 30.83
N ALA A 14 -20.40 -16.84 30.06
CA ALA A 14 -21.43 -17.30 29.12
C ALA A 14 -20.81 -18.17 28.01
N PRO A 15 -21.52 -19.18 27.45
CA PRO A 15 -21.00 -20.02 26.37
C PRO A 15 -20.46 -19.24 25.15
N VAL A 16 -21.07 -18.08 24.86
CA VAL A 16 -20.67 -17.17 23.78
C VAL A 16 -19.31 -16.53 24.07
N GLU A 17 -19.04 -16.10 25.30
CA GLU A 17 -17.75 -15.52 25.71
C GLU A 17 -16.61 -16.55 25.66
N ILE A 18 -16.91 -17.83 25.93
CA ILE A 18 -15.94 -18.92 25.77
C ILE A 18 -15.59 -19.09 24.30
N ARG A 19 -16.60 -19.11 23.42
CA ARG A 19 -16.42 -19.23 21.98
C ARG A 19 -15.59 -18.07 21.40
N GLU A 20 -15.92 -16.82 21.72
CA GLU A 20 -15.18 -15.64 21.24
C GLU A 20 -13.71 -15.63 21.70
N ARG A 21 -13.42 -16.14 22.91
CA ARG A 21 -12.03 -16.32 23.37
C ARG A 21 -11.29 -17.42 22.58
N ALA A 22 -11.97 -18.50 22.21
CA ALA A 22 -11.37 -19.54 21.38
C ALA A 22 -11.03 -19.01 19.97
N TYR A 23 -11.93 -18.22 19.37
CA TYR A 23 -11.65 -17.53 18.09
C TYR A 23 -10.48 -16.56 18.21
N ARG A 24 -10.39 -15.79 19.29
CA ARG A 24 -9.25 -14.89 19.53
C ARG A 24 -7.91 -15.65 19.58
N ALA A 25 -7.86 -16.77 20.30
CA ALA A 25 -6.68 -17.63 20.33
C ALA A 25 -6.37 -18.25 18.97
N ASN A 26 -7.40 -18.65 18.21
CA ASN A 26 -7.24 -19.11 16.83
C ASN A 26 -6.67 -18.01 15.93
N ASN A 27 -7.20 -16.79 15.98
CA ASN A 27 -6.74 -15.66 15.18
C ASN A 27 -5.28 -15.30 15.48
N LEU A 28 -4.87 -15.39 16.74
CA LEU A 28 -3.46 -15.26 17.11
C LEU A 28 -2.63 -16.37 16.47
N GLY A 29 -3.10 -17.62 16.49
CA GLY A 29 -2.44 -18.73 15.83
C GLY A 29 -2.34 -18.55 14.31
N VAL A 30 -3.42 -18.09 13.64
CA VAL A 30 -3.48 -17.78 12.21
C VAL A 30 -2.42 -16.72 11.88
N ALA A 31 -2.48 -15.60 12.59
CA ALA A 31 -1.50 -14.52 12.49
C ALA A 31 -0.06 -15.01 12.65
N LEU A 32 0.24 -15.83 13.66
CA LEU A 32 1.57 -16.41 13.89
C LEU A 32 1.99 -17.43 12.80
N LEU A 33 1.06 -18.25 12.32
CA LEU A 33 1.30 -19.27 11.31
C LEU A 33 1.69 -18.63 9.98
N GLU A 34 0.93 -17.62 9.60
CA GLU A 34 1.28 -16.82 8.44
C GLU A 34 2.60 -16.11 8.64
N GLN A 35 2.93 -15.68 9.87
CA GLN A 35 4.25 -15.15 10.25
C GLN A 35 5.36 -16.19 10.14
N PHE A 36 5.05 -17.40 9.68
CA PHE A 36 5.93 -18.56 9.65
C PHE A 36 6.52 -18.91 11.03
N LYS A 37 5.92 -18.39 12.12
CA LYS A 37 6.22 -18.73 13.52
C LYS A 37 5.46 -20.00 13.92
N TYR A 38 5.81 -21.12 13.28
CA TYR A 38 5.07 -22.37 13.41
C TYR A 38 4.93 -22.88 14.87
N PRO A 39 5.97 -22.82 15.73
CA PRO A 39 5.84 -23.26 17.13
C PRO A 39 4.91 -22.38 17.97
N GLU A 40 4.97 -21.07 17.79
CA GLU A 40 4.10 -20.12 18.50
C GLU A 40 2.65 -20.25 18.01
N ALA A 41 2.46 -20.44 16.70
CA ALA A 41 1.15 -20.73 16.13
C ALA A 41 0.56 -22.04 16.68
N GLU A 42 1.37 -23.10 16.76
CA GLU A 42 0.98 -24.37 17.37
C GLU A 42 0.48 -24.17 18.81
N ALA A 43 1.21 -23.39 19.62
CA ALA A 43 0.82 -23.09 20.99
C ALA A 43 -0.54 -22.35 21.06
N ALA A 44 -0.75 -21.34 20.21
CA ALA A 44 -2.00 -20.59 20.14
C ALA A 44 -3.19 -21.45 19.69
N PHE A 45 -3.02 -22.33 18.70
CA PHE A 45 -4.08 -23.26 18.29
C PHE A 45 -4.41 -24.30 19.37
N ARG A 46 -3.41 -24.81 20.09
CA ARG A 46 -3.64 -25.68 21.25
C ARG A 46 -4.39 -24.95 22.37
N GLU A 47 -4.09 -23.67 22.59
CA GLU A 47 -4.85 -22.83 23.52
C GLU A 47 -6.31 -22.68 23.08
N ALA A 48 -6.56 -22.38 21.80
CA ALA A 48 -7.91 -22.31 21.25
C ALA A 48 -8.70 -23.61 21.49
N LEU A 49 -8.07 -24.77 21.26
CA LEU A 49 -8.68 -26.09 21.50
C LEU A 49 -8.79 -26.46 22.98
N THR A 50 -8.02 -25.82 23.85
CA THR A 50 -8.17 -25.97 25.31
C THR A 50 -9.39 -25.17 25.80
N ILE A 51 -9.65 -24.01 25.20
CA ILE A 51 -10.82 -23.18 25.49
C ILE A 51 -12.09 -23.81 24.93
N ASP A 52 -12.06 -24.22 23.66
CA ASP A 52 -13.14 -24.91 22.98
C ASP A 52 -12.59 -26.05 22.09
N GLY A 53 -12.61 -27.27 22.62
CA GLY A 53 -12.13 -28.46 21.91
C GLY A 53 -12.98 -28.86 20.70
N SER A 54 -14.15 -28.24 20.51
CA SER A 54 -15.04 -28.46 19.35
C SER A 54 -14.76 -27.52 18.18
N LEU A 55 -13.90 -26.50 18.36
CA LEU A 55 -13.55 -25.55 17.32
C LEU A 55 -12.74 -26.22 16.19
N ALA A 56 -13.46 -26.75 15.20
CA ALA A 56 -12.89 -27.61 14.17
C ALA A 56 -11.83 -26.89 13.32
N MET A 57 -12.00 -25.59 13.06
CA MET A 57 -11.03 -24.80 12.28
C MET A 57 -9.66 -24.70 12.98
N ALA A 58 -9.64 -24.59 14.32
CA ALA A 58 -8.40 -24.57 15.07
C ALA A 58 -7.64 -25.91 14.99
N ARG A 59 -8.35 -27.04 14.80
CA ARG A 59 -7.70 -28.34 14.53
C ARG A 59 -7.07 -28.42 13.15
N VAL A 60 -7.77 -27.90 12.12
CA VAL A 60 -7.20 -27.79 10.78
C VAL A 60 -5.93 -26.93 10.82
N ASN A 61 -5.99 -25.79 11.48
CA ASN A 61 -4.87 -24.87 11.58
C ASN A 61 -3.69 -25.44 12.39
N LEU A 62 -3.97 -26.15 13.49
CA LEU A 62 -2.95 -26.88 14.24
C LEU A 62 -2.25 -27.93 13.37
N SER A 63 -3.01 -28.65 12.53
CA SER A 63 -2.44 -29.59 11.58
C SER A 63 -1.50 -28.92 10.58
N LEU A 64 -1.85 -27.73 10.07
CA LEU A 64 -0.99 -26.97 9.16
C LEU A 64 0.28 -26.51 9.86
N ALA A 65 0.15 -25.91 11.05
CA ALA A 65 1.30 -25.47 11.85
C ALA A 65 2.29 -26.62 12.10
N LEU A 66 1.80 -27.80 12.48
CA LEU A 66 2.63 -29.00 12.68
C LEU A 66 3.26 -29.49 11.37
N PHE A 67 2.53 -29.46 10.26
CA PHE A 67 3.04 -29.88 8.94
C PHE A 67 4.22 -29.01 8.50
N TYR A 68 4.08 -27.69 8.58
CA TYR A 68 5.15 -26.75 8.22
C TYR A 68 6.29 -26.73 9.25
N ALA A 69 6.02 -27.01 10.53
CA ALA A 69 7.02 -27.29 11.56
C ALA A 69 7.75 -28.64 11.38
N ARG A 70 7.40 -29.43 10.34
CA ARG A 70 7.95 -30.76 10.04
C ARG A 70 7.61 -31.86 11.05
N ASP A 71 6.63 -31.65 11.94
CA ASP A 71 6.01 -32.73 12.72
C ASP A 71 4.87 -33.38 11.92
N LEU A 72 5.25 -34.18 10.93
CA LEU A 72 4.30 -34.86 10.02
C LEU A 72 3.36 -35.82 10.76
N GLN A 73 3.83 -36.45 11.85
CA GLN A 73 3.03 -37.38 12.64
C GLN A 73 2.02 -36.64 13.51
N GLY A 74 2.39 -35.50 14.10
CA GLY A 74 1.46 -34.59 14.75
C GLY A 74 0.41 -34.05 13.80
N ALA A 75 0.83 -33.54 12.66
CA ALA A 75 -0.05 -33.02 11.63
C ALA A 75 -1.08 -34.09 11.19
N ALA A 76 -0.64 -35.32 10.89
CA ALA A 76 -1.53 -36.39 10.47
C ALA A 76 -2.60 -36.74 11.53
N ARG A 77 -2.26 -36.68 12.83
CA ARG A 77 -3.22 -36.92 13.92
C ARG A 77 -4.30 -35.84 13.94
N GLU A 78 -3.91 -34.57 13.91
CA GLU A 78 -4.85 -33.45 13.98
C GLU A 78 -5.69 -33.33 12.70
N ALA A 79 -5.11 -33.56 11.51
CA ALA A 79 -5.87 -33.65 10.26
C ALA A 79 -6.91 -34.78 10.28
N THR A 80 -6.56 -35.94 10.86
CA THR A 80 -7.50 -37.07 10.99
C THR A 80 -8.65 -36.73 11.94
N GLU A 81 -8.38 -36.03 13.04
CA GLU A 81 -9.43 -35.58 13.96
C GLU A 81 -10.30 -34.48 13.35
N ALA A 82 -9.69 -33.53 12.64
CA ALA A 82 -10.41 -32.52 11.87
C ALA A 82 -11.34 -33.15 10.83
N ALA A 83 -10.91 -34.21 10.14
CA ALA A 83 -11.74 -34.97 9.20
C ALA A 83 -12.96 -35.63 9.86
N ARG A 84 -12.90 -35.95 11.16
CA ARG A 84 -14.06 -36.48 11.90
C ARG A 84 -15.08 -35.40 12.22
N LEU A 85 -14.61 -34.20 12.58
CA LEU A 85 -15.47 -33.05 12.86
C LEU A 85 -16.04 -32.43 11.58
N LEU A 86 -15.29 -32.53 10.48
CA LEU A 86 -15.61 -31.92 9.19
C LEU A 86 -15.59 -32.98 8.06
N PRO A 87 -16.49 -33.97 8.06
CA PRO A 87 -16.44 -35.09 7.12
C PRO A 87 -16.67 -34.72 5.65
N SER A 88 -17.28 -33.56 5.40
CA SER A 88 -17.54 -33.03 4.06
C SER A 88 -16.56 -31.93 3.65
N ALA A 89 -15.62 -31.57 4.52
CA ALA A 89 -14.68 -30.49 4.23
C ALA A 89 -13.47 -31.02 3.43
N PRO A 90 -12.99 -30.27 2.43
CA PRO A 90 -11.86 -30.66 1.60
C PRO A 90 -10.49 -30.46 2.27
N GLN A 91 -10.36 -29.60 3.28
CA GLN A 91 -9.08 -29.28 3.92
C GLN A 91 -8.42 -30.52 4.56
N PRO A 92 -9.11 -31.32 5.40
CA PRO A 92 -8.47 -32.48 6.02
C PRO A 92 -7.90 -33.51 5.02
N PRO A 93 -8.63 -34.01 4.00
CA PRO A 93 -8.04 -34.91 3.01
C PRO A 93 -6.95 -34.24 2.16
N TYR A 94 -7.04 -32.93 1.90
CA TYR A 94 -5.98 -32.20 1.21
C TYR A 94 -4.65 -32.23 1.98
N ILE A 95 -4.69 -31.85 3.27
CA ILE A 95 -3.51 -31.84 4.15
C ILE A 95 -2.94 -33.26 4.33
N LEU A 96 -3.80 -34.28 4.48
CA LEU A 96 -3.37 -35.68 4.53
C LEU A 96 -2.67 -36.12 3.24
N GLY A 97 -3.13 -35.64 2.08
CA GLY A 97 -2.49 -35.86 0.79
C GLY A 97 -1.09 -35.26 0.71
N LEU A 98 -0.93 -34.01 1.17
CA LEU A 98 0.36 -33.31 1.24
C LEU A 98 1.33 -34.00 2.20
N ILE A 99 0.86 -34.41 3.39
CA ILE A 99 1.65 -35.18 4.36
C ILE A 99 2.12 -36.50 3.73
N ALA A 100 1.22 -37.25 3.09
CA ALA A 100 1.57 -38.50 2.45
C ALA A 100 2.60 -38.31 1.33
N TYR A 101 2.49 -37.24 0.54
CA TYR A 101 3.48 -36.92 -0.50
C TYR A 101 4.85 -36.59 0.11
N ALA A 102 4.88 -35.76 1.17
CA ALA A 102 6.11 -35.43 1.89
C ALA A 102 6.81 -36.66 2.52
N GLU A 103 6.04 -37.68 2.90
CA GLU A 103 6.55 -38.97 3.39
C GLU A 103 6.89 -39.97 2.27
N ASN A 104 6.86 -39.56 1.00
CA ASN A 104 7.04 -40.41 -0.18
C ASN A 104 6.02 -41.57 -0.28
N ARG A 105 4.82 -41.40 0.27
CA ARG A 105 3.69 -42.35 0.18
C ARG A 105 2.75 -41.96 -0.96
N THR A 106 3.26 -41.91 -2.19
CA THR A 106 2.53 -41.44 -3.38
C THR A 106 1.14 -42.11 -3.59
N PRO A 107 0.94 -43.42 -3.38
CA PRO A 107 -0.38 -44.03 -3.51
C PRO A 107 -1.42 -43.50 -2.50
N ASP A 108 -0.97 -43.16 -1.30
CA ASP A 108 -1.82 -42.55 -0.27
C ASP A 108 -2.12 -41.09 -0.62
N ALA A 109 -1.13 -40.34 -1.10
CA ALA A 109 -1.29 -38.96 -1.55
C ALA A 109 -2.31 -38.83 -2.68
N LEU A 110 -2.19 -39.68 -3.72
CA LEU A 110 -3.15 -39.74 -4.82
C LEU A 110 -4.56 -40.05 -4.32
N ARG A 111 -4.72 -40.99 -3.38
CA ARG A 111 -6.02 -41.36 -2.81
C ARG A 111 -6.69 -40.19 -2.10
N GLU A 112 -5.97 -39.49 -1.21
CA GLU A 112 -6.57 -38.39 -0.45
C GLU A 112 -6.85 -37.17 -1.33
N LEU A 113 -5.96 -36.81 -2.27
CA LEU A 113 -6.21 -35.72 -3.23
C LEU A 113 -7.36 -36.04 -4.20
N GLU A 114 -7.56 -37.31 -4.57
CA GLU A 114 -8.73 -37.72 -5.35
C GLU A 114 -10.03 -37.59 -4.54
N ARG A 115 -9.99 -37.78 -3.21
CA ARG A 115 -11.14 -37.49 -2.34
C ARG A 115 -11.44 -35.99 -2.29
N VAL A 116 -10.42 -35.14 -2.30
CA VAL A 116 -10.62 -33.69 -2.46
C VAL A 116 -11.34 -33.42 -3.78
N ARG A 117 -10.92 -34.03 -4.89
CA ARG A 117 -11.56 -33.87 -6.20
C ARG A 117 -13.01 -34.38 -6.26
N GLN A 118 -13.37 -35.35 -5.42
CA GLN A 118 -14.76 -35.80 -5.27
C GLN A 118 -15.63 -34.78 -4.52
N ILE A 119 -15.04 -34.03 -3.59
CA ILE A 119 -15.71 -32.96 -2.83
C ILE A 119 -15.76 -31.67 -3.66
N ASP A 120 -14.62 -31.26 -4.19
CA ASP A 120 -14.41 -30.08 -5.03
C ASP A 120 -13.57 -30.44 -6.25
N SER A 121 -14.26 -30.78 -7.35
CA SER A 121 -13.61 -31.18 -8.60
C SER A 121 -12.86 -30.05 -9.32
N GLY A 122 -13.13 -28.80 -8.93
CA GLY A 122 -12.54 -27.60 -9.51
C GLY A 122 -11.33 -27.08 -8.75
N ASP A 123 -10.96 -27.69 -7.61
CA ASP A 123 -9.85 -27.21 -6.79
C ASP A 123 -8.52 -27.23 -7.55
N VAL A 124 -7.88 -26.07 -7.62
CA VAL A 124 -6.69 -25.83 -8.43
C VAL A 124 -5.47 -26.53 -7.82
N GLY A 125 -5.29 -26.41 -6.50
CA GLY A 125 -4.15 -26.99 -5.80
C GLY A 125 -4.11 -28.52 -5.88
N ALA A 126 -5.28 -29.16 -5.73
CA ALA A 126 -5.42 -30.61 -5.84
C ALA A 126 -5.15 -31.07 -7.28
N ASN A 127 -5.72 -30.37 -8.27
CA ASN A 127 -5.51 -30.70 -9.67
C ASN A 127 -4.04 -30.46 -10.12
N ILE A 128 -3.36 -29.42 -9.61
CA ILE A 128 -1.93 -29.21 -9.86
C ILE A 128 -1.10 -30.32 -9.21
N SER A 129 -1.35 -30.64 -7.95
CA SER A 129 -0.64 -31.70 -7.23
C SER A 129 -0.79 -33.06 -7.92
N LEU A 130 -2.03 -33.43 -8.28
CA LEU A 130 -2.30 -34.63 -9.08
C LEU A 130 -1.58 -34.57 -10.43
N GLY A 131 -1.62 -33.42 -11.11
CA GLY A 131 -0.98 -33.21 -12.41
C GLY A 131 0.54 -33.41 -12.36
N GLN A 132 1.20 -32.88 -11.33
CA GLN A 132 2.62 -33.06 -11.09
C GLN A 132 2.96 -34.53 -10.82
N MET A 133 2.20 -35.21 -9.94
CA MET A 133 2.39 -36.64 -9.65
C MET A 133 2.18 -37.51 -10.90
N TYR A 134 1.19 -37.19 -11.74
CA TYR A 134 0.98 -37.89 -13.01
C TYR A 134 2.08 -37.59 -14.04
N LEU A 135 2.62 -36.36 -14.08
CA LEU A 135 3.77 -36.01 -14.92
C LEU A 135 5.03 -36.80 -14.52
N GLU A 136 5.31 -36.89 -13.22
CA GLU A 136 6.41 -37.69 -12.67
C GLU A 136 6.26 -39.18 -13.02
N ALA A 137 5.03 -39.70 -12.96
CA ALA A 137 4.70 -41.06 -13.35
C ALA A 137 4.62 -41.28 -14.89
N MET A 138 4.91 -40.26 -15.70
CA MET A 138 4.78 -40.27 -17.17
C MET A 138 3.37 -40.60 -17.67
N GLN A 139 2.35 -40.34 -16.86
CA GLN A 139 0.93 -40.53 -17.16
C GLN A 139 0.34 -39.25 -17.79
N TYR A 140 0.85 -38.89 -18.97
CA TYR A 140 0.52 -37.62 -19.63
C TYR A 140 -0.99 -37.40 -19.89
N PRO A 141 -1.81 -38.39 -20.29
CA PRO A 141 -3.24 -38.17 -20.48
C PRO A 141 -3.96 -37.71 -19.21
N GLN A 142 -3.67 -38.36 -18.06
CA GLN A 142 -4.23 -37.99 -16.77
C GLN A 142 -3.72 -36.62 -16.31
N ALA A 143 -2.42 -36.35 -16.49
CA ALA A 143 -1.84 -35.05 -16.18
C ALA A 143 -2.51 -33.92 -16.97
N ILE A 144 -2.69 -34.10 -18.30
CA ILE A 144 -3.36 -33.11 -19.15
C ILE A 144 -4.80 -32.88 -18.68
N GLU A 145 -5.54 -33.92 -18.31
CA GLU A 145 -6.94 -33.77 -17.85
C GLU A 145 -7.03 -32.86 -16.62
N VAL A 146 -6.28 -33.18 -15.55
CA VAL A 146 -6.35 -32.41 -14.30
C VAL A 146 -5.74 -31.02 -14.44
N LEU A 147 -4.64 -30.87 -15.20
CA LEU A 147 -4.00 -29.57 -15.42
C LEU A 147 -4.85 -28.64 -16.31
N ARG A 148 -5.61 -29.18 -17.27
CA ARG A 148 -6.60 -28.40 -18.01
C ARG A 148 -7.71 -27.89 -17.10
N ARG A 149 -8.17 -28.70 -16.15
CA ARG A 149 -9.17 -28.26 -15.15
C ARG A 149 -8.60 -27.19 -14.23
N ALA A 150 -7.39 -27.39 -13.71
CA ALA A 150 -6.69 -26.39 -12.89
C ALA A 150 -6.55 -25.06 -13.63
N PHE A 151 -6.08 -25.09 -14.88
CA PHE A 151 -5.92 -23.89 -15.69
C PHE A 151 -7.26 -23.27 -16.11
N ALA A 152 -8.31 -24.06 -16.35
CA ALA A 152 -9.64 -23.52 -16.65
C ALA A 152 -10.28 -22.86 -15.41
N ALA A 153 -10.09 -23.43 -14.23
CA ALA A 153 -10.58 -22.89 -12.96
C ALA A 153 -9.77 -21.66 -12.50
N GLU A 154 -8.48 -21.62 -12.82
CA GLU A 154 -7.60 -20.50 -12.52
C GLU A 154 -6.69 -20.18 -13.72
N PRO A 155 -7.21 -19.45 -14.73
CA PRO A 155 -6.49 -19.11 -15.96
C PRO A 155 -5.28 -18.19 -15.75
N TYR A 156 -5.08 -17.74 -14.51
CA TYR A 156 -4.00 -16.89 -14.07
C TYR A 156 -2.93 -17.63 -13.25
N ASN A 157 -3.07 -18.96 -13.12
CA ASN A 157 -2.10 -19.78 -12.40
C ASN A 157 -0.90 -20.14 -13.30
N VAL A 158 0.26 -19.57 -12.97
CA VAL A 158 1.51 -19.79 -13.70
C VAL A 158 1.92 -21.26 -13.65
N THR A 159 1.78 -21.90 -12.49
CA THR A 159 2.17 -23.30 -12.29
C THR A 159 1.27 -24.24 -13.09
N ALA A 160 -0.04 -24.00 -13.13
CA ALA A 160 -0.96 -24.77 -13.96
C ALA A 160 -0.64 -24.62 -15.45
N ALA A 161 -0.45 -23.39 -15.94
CA ALA A 161 -0.12 -23.11 -17.34
C ALA A 161 1.21 -23.78 -17.76
N TYR A 162 2.25 -23.66 -16.92
CA TYR A 162 3.55 -24.25 -17.19
C TYR A 162 3.52 -25.78 -17.20
N ASN A 163 2.94 -26.41 -16.17
CA ASN A 163 2.83 -27.87 -16.10
C ASN A 163 1.94 -28.42 -17.21
N LEU A 164 0.85 -27.73 -17.56
CA LEU A 164 0.00 -28.09 -18.70
C LEU A 164 0.81 -28.03 -20.00
N GLY A 165 1.60 -26.97 -20.20
CA GLY A 165 2.49 -26.83 -21.35
C GLY A 165 3.49 -27.98 -21.47
N LEU A 166 4.13 -28.37 -20.36
CA LEU A 166 5.02 -29.54 -20.31
C LEU A 166 4.29 -30.86 -20.60
N ALA A 167 3.12 -31.06 -20.00
CA ALA A 167 2.32 -32.27 -20.18
C ALA A 167 1.86 -32.43 -21.64
N LEU A 168 1.42 -31.35 -22.27
CA LEU A 168 1.04 -31.31 -23.68
C LEU A 168 2.23 -31.56 -24.60
N ALA A 169 3.35 -30.87 -24.38
CA ALA A 169 4.56 -31.04 -25.19
C ALA A 169 5.09 -32.49 -25.14
N ARG A 170 5.13 -33.10 -23.95
CA ARG A 170 5.57 -34.49 -23.77
C ARG A 170 4.51 -35.53 -24.16
N GLY A 171 3.23 -35.16 -24.08
CA GLY A 171 2.07 -36.00 -24.41
C GLY A 171 1.68 -36.03 -25.89
N GLY A 172 2.48 -35.41 -26.77
CA GLY A 172 2.27 -35.43 -28.22
C GLY A 172 1.47 -34.26 -28.81
N GLN A 173 1.32 -33.15 -28.07
CA GLN A 173 0.62 -31.92 -28.48
C GLN A 173 1.56 -30.69 -28.39
N PRO A 174 2.63 -30.61 -29.19
CA PRO A 174 3.71 -29.61 -29.00
C PRO A 174 3.31 -28.16 -29.29
N ASP A 175 2.42 -27.91 -30.26
CA ASP A 175 2.01 -26.54 -30.60
C ASP A 175 1.18 -25.89 -29.49
N GLU A 176 0.22 -26.63 -28.92
CA GLU A 176 -0.56 -26.17 -27.78
C GLU A 176 0.31 -26.08 -26.52
N GLY A 177 1.24 -27.03 -26.36
CA GLY A 177 2.24 -26.98 -25.30
C GLY A 177 3.04 -25.68 -25.31
N ARG A 178 3.53 -25.26 -26.50
CA ARG A 178 4.24 -23.99 -26.67
C ARG A 178 3.37 -22.78 -26.32
N GLN A 179 2.11 -22.73 -26.77
CA GLN A 179 1.19 -21.64 -26.43
C GLN A 179 0.96 -21.51 -24.93
N MET A 180 0.81 -22.64 -24.22
CA MET A 180 0.63 -22.64 -22.77
C MET A 180 1.90 -22.19 -22.02
N LEU A 181 3.09 -22.54 -22.54
CA LEU A 181 4.37 -22.05 -21.98
C LEU A 181 4.53 -20.54 -22.20
N GLU A 182 4.18 -20.01 -23.38
CA GLU A 182 4.14 -18.57 -23.65
C GLU A 182 3.14 -17.86 -22.73
N ARG A 183 1.95 -18.46 -22.53
CA ARG A 183 0.94 -17.94 -21.60
C ARG A 183 1.46 -17.91 -20.16
N ALA A 184 2.13 -18.96 -19.70
CA ALA A 184 2.75 -18.99 -18.38
C ALA A 184 3.76 -17.85 -18.21
N GLN A 185 4.52 -17.52 -19.27
CA GLN A 185 5.46 -16.40 -19.26
C GLN A 185 4.75 -15.04 -19.17
N THR A 186 3.63 -14.84 -19.88
CA THR A 186 2.80 -13.64 -19.72
C THR A 186 2.17 -13.52 -18.34
N LEU A 187 1.70 -14.63 -17.75
CA LEU A 187 1.09 -14.61 -16.42
C LEU A 187 2.09 -14.22 -15.32
N ARG A 188 3.38 -14.52 -15.48
CA ARG A 188 4.40 -14.09 -14.51
C ARG A 188 4.53 -12.57 -14.40
N THR A 189 3.96 -11.81 -15.34
CA THR A 189 4.06 -10.36 -15.35
C THR A 189 2.79 -9.66 -14.85
N ILE A 190 1.78 -10.39 -14.33
CA ILE A 190 0.54 -9.80 -13.79
C ILE A 190 0.47 -9.93 -12.26
N GLY A 191 0.04 -8.87 -11.57
CA GLY A 191 0.13 -8.72 -10.11
C GLY A 191 -0.79 -9.61 -9.26
N TYR A 192 -1.76 -10.29 -9.87
CA TYR A 192 -2.65 -11.26 -9.22
C TYR A 192 -2.44 -12.69 -9.74
N SER A 193 -1.32 -12.95 -10.44
CA SER A 193 -1.00 -14.30 -10.87
C SER A 193 -0.77 -15.20 -9.66
N VAL A 194 -1.25 -16.44 -9.77
CA VAL A 194 -1.10 -17.42 -8.70
C VAL A 194 0.02 -18.37 -9.07
N THR A 195 0.87 -18.68 -8.10
CA THR A 195 1.85 -19.76 -8.21
C THR A 195 1.50 -20.85 -7.22
N TYR A 196 1.79 -22.09 -7.62
CA TYR A 196 1.71 -23.24 -6.74
C TYR A 196 3.13 -23.70 -6.41
N GLY A 197 3.42 -23.80 -5.11
CA GLY A 197 4.74 -24.09 -4.54
C GLY A 197 4.64 -25.00 -3.32
N THR A 198 5.68 -25.07 -2.51
CA THR A 198 5.74 -25.98 -1.33
C THR A 198 5.76 -25.23 0.00
N GLY A 199 5.86 -23.90 0.00
CA GLY A 199 5.69 -23.07 1.19
C GLY A 199 4.23 -23.00 1.66
N TYR A 200 4.05 -22.53 2.89
CA TYR A 200 2.73 -22.12 3.37
C TYR A 200 2.27 -20.88 2.58
N LEU A 201 0.97 -20.81 2.25
CA LEU A 201 0.36 -19.89 1.25
C LEU A 201 0.70 -20.20 -0.24
N GLU A 202 1.52 -21.22 -0.53
CA GLU A 202 1.85 -21.61 -1.91
C GLU A 202 1.20 -22.94 -2.34
N GLN A 203 0.75 -23.74 -1.37
CA GLN A 203 0.21 -25.09 -1.62
C GLN A 203 -1.31 -25.08 -1.90
N GLY A 204 -1.86 -23.96 -2.36
CA GLY A 204 -3.28 -23.81 -2.67
C GLY A 204 -4.17 -23.61 -1.44
N ARG A 205 -5.39 -23.13 -1.68
CA ARG A 205 -6.30 -22.59 -0.65
C ARG A 205 -6.65 -23.53 0.50
N TYR A 206 -6.59 -24.85 0.29
CA TYR A 206 -6.90 -25.84 1.32
C TYR A 206 -5.71 -26.17 2.24
N ALA A 207 -4.54 -25.61 1.94
CA ALA A 207 -3.39 -25.59 2.82
C ALA A 207 -3.18 -24.22 3.50
N GLU A 208 -4.18 -23.34 3.46
CA GLU A 208 -4.19 -22.05 4.15
C GLU A 208 -4.96 -22.16 5.46
N ALA A 209 -4.56 -21.39 6.47
CA ALA A 209 -5.24 -21.36 7.75
C ALA A 209 -6.63 -20.75 7.62
N LEU A 210 -7.55 -21.29 8.40
CA LEU A 210 -8.94 -20.86 8.45
C LEU A 210 -9.12 -19.81 9.55
N ALA A 211 -9.68 -18.67 9.18
CA ALA A 211 -10.19 -17.66 10.11
C ALA A 211 -11.69 -17.45 9.89
N SER A 212 -12.33 -16.83 10.88
CA SER A 212 -13.75 -16.53 10.80
C SER A 212 -13.98 -15.13 10.26
N THR A 213 -14.98 -14.99 9.38
CA THR A 213 -15.37 -13.68 8.86
C THR A 213 -16.44 -13.02 9.74
N GLY A 214 -17.18 -13.81 10.52
CA GLY A 214 -18.36 -13.40 11.27
C GLY A 214 -19.65 -13.55 10.47
N ALA A 215 -19.56 -13.90 9.18
CA ALA A 215 -20.70 -14.08 8.28
C ALA A 215 -21.21 -15.54 8.23
N GLU A 216 -20.60 -16.45 8.99
CA GLU A 216 -20.97 -17.86 9.10
C GLU A 216 -22.35 -18.03 9.75
N ALA A 217 -23.13 -18.99 9.25
CA ALA A 217 -24.54 -19.14 9.60
C ALA A 217 -24.81 -19.39 11.10
N ASP A 218 -23.83 -19.91 11.85
CA ASP A 218 -23.94 -20.14 13.29
C ASP A 218 -23.44 -18.97 14.17
N LEU A 219 -22.84 -17.95 13.55
CA LEU A 219 -22.38 -16.72 14.19
C LEU A 219 -23.31 -15.53 13.92
N VAL A 220 -24.03 -15.55 12.81
CA VAL A 220 -24.96 -14.47 12.46
C VAL A 220 -26.25 -14.55 13.25
N ASP A 221 -26.56 -13.48 13.99
CA ASP A 221 -27.88 -13.29 14.59
C ASP A 221 -28.90 -12.93 13.51
N THR A 222 -29.90 -13.78 13.28
CA THR A 222 -30.94 -13.54 12.26
C THR A 222 -32.16 -12.81 12.82
N ALA A 223 -32.23 -12.55 14.14
CA ALA A 223 -33.29 -11.77 14.73
C ALA A 223 -33.20 -10.30 14.28
N VAL A 224 -34.35 -9.67 14.03
CA VAL A 224 -34.39 -8.25 13.68
C VAL A 224 -34.13 -7.42 14.95
N PRO A 225 -33.03 -6.64 15.02
CA PRO A 225 -32.70 -5.86 16.21
C PRO A 225 -33.70 -4.69 16.43
N PRO A 226 -33.78 -4.15 17.65
CA PRO A 226 -34.60 -2.99 17.95
C PRO A 226 -34.00 -1.64 17.51
N THR A 227 -33.08 -1.65 16.53
CA THR A 227 -32.40 -0.46 16.02
C THR A 227 -33.32 0.38 15.14
N THR A 228 -33.38 1.68 15.41
CA THR A 228 -34.19 2.65 14.66
C THR A 228 -33.45 3.96 14.44
N PHE A 229 -33.76 4.67 13.37
CA PHE A 229 -33.33 6.04 13.14
C PHE A 229 -34.42 7.02 13.55
N ALA A 230 -34.08 7.95 14.44
CA ALA A 230 -34.97 9.00 14.92
C ALA A 230 -34.60 10.36 14.31
N PRO A 231 -35.56 11.17 13.86
CA PRO A 231 -35.26 12.52 13.39
C PRO A 231 -34.72 13.37 14.53
N SER A 232 -33.66 14.12 14.27
CA SER A 232 -33.19 15.19 15.15
C SER A 232 -33.11 16.47 14.34
N ALA A 233 -33.64 17.55 14.90
CA ALA A 233 -33.81 18.81 14.17
C ALA A 233 -32.47 19.55 14.06
N LEU A 234 -31.99 19.73 12.83
CA LEU A 234 -31.24 20.93 12.46
C LEU A 234 -32.25 22.09 12.44
N GLU A 235 -31.95 23.23 13.09
CA GLU A 235 -32.82 24.42 13.08
C GLU A 235 -33.33 24.70 11.64
N PRO A 236 -34.65 24.89 11.43
CA PRO A 236 -35.22 24.96 10.11
C PRO A 236 -34.69 26.18 9.35
N ALA A 237 -34.20 25.95 8.13
CA ALA A 237 -33.90 27.02 7.19
C ALA A 237 -35.12 27.95 7.04
N ALA A 238 -34.93 29.24 7.31
CA ALA A 238 -35.92 30.26 7.01
C ALA A 238 -36.10 30.35 5.48
N GLY A 239 -37.17 29.72 4.98
CA GLY A 239 -37.59 29.80 3.59
C GLY A 239 -37.78 28.43 2.95
N ARG A 240 -39.03 27.97 2.85
CA ARG A 240 -39.38 26.85 1.96
C ARG A 240 -39.09 27.26 0.52
N VAL A 241 -37.97 26.80 -0.04
CA VAL A 241 -37.84 26.73 -1.49
C VAL A 241 -38.79 25.63 -1.96
N SER A 242 -39.64 25.91 -2.95
CA SER A 242 -40.50 24.90 -3.55
C SER A 242 -39.66 23.73 -4.06
N ALA A 243 -40.09 22.49 -3.81
CA ALA A 243 -39.40 21.29 -4.29
C ALA A 243 -39.13 21.41 -5.79
N ILE A 244 -37.84 21.40 -6.17
CA ILE A 244 -37.44 21.48 -7.57
C ILE A 244 -37.47 20.07 -8.15
N GLU A 245 -38.22 19.88 -9.22
CA GLU A 245 -38.40 18.56 -9.82
C GLU A 245 -37.13 18.08 -10.53
N SER A 246 -36.72 16.84 -10.24
CA SER A 246 -35.61 16.13 -10.90
C SER A 246 -35.68 16.21 -12.43
N PRO A 247 -34.63 16.60 -13.16
CA PRO A 247 -34.62 16.60 -14.62
C PRO A 247 -34.46 15.19 -15.21
N PHE A 248 -33.95 14.21 -14.46
CA PHE A 248 -33.77 12.83 -14.95
C PHE A 248 -35.08 12.24 -15.49
N GLY A 249 -35.05 11.76 -16.73
CA GLY A 249 -36.19 11.18 -17.43
C GLY A 249 -37.22 12.19 -17.96
N ARG A 250 -37.05 13.49 -17.68
CA ARG A 250 -37.99 14.53 -18.16
C ARG A 250 -37.71 14.91 -19.61
N ARG A 251 -38.78 15.33 -20.28
CA ARG A 251 -38.77 15.80 -21.67
C ARG A 251 -38.62 17.31 -21.73
N PHE A 252 -37.74 17.77 -22.62
CA PHE A 252 -37.44 19.17 -22.91
C PHE A 252 -37.52 19.40 -24.41
N THR A 253 -37.94 20.58 -24.82
CA THR A 253 -37.97 21.02 -26.22
C THR A 253 -36.98 22.16 -26.41
N VAL A 254 -36.69 22.54 -27.66
CA VAL A 254 -35.80 23.68 -27.95
C VAL A 254 -36.25 24.99 -27.27
N THR A 255 -37.56 25.18 -27.05
CA THR A 255 -38.10 26.33 -26.33
C THR A 255 -37.83 26.30 -24.83
N ASP A 256 -37.60 25.11 -24.27
CA ASP A 256 -37.23 24.95 -22.85
C ASP A 256 -35.73 25.23 -22.65
N LEU A 257 -34.87 25.01 -23.65
CA LEU A 257 -33.41 25.16 -23.55
C LEU A 257 -32.91 26.62 -23.59
N THR A 258 -33.68 27.58 -23.09
CA THR A 258 -33.23 28.97 -22.86
C THR A 258 -32.19 29.04 -21.74
N PRO A 259 -31.39 30.13 -21.58
CA PRO A 259 -30.43 30.20 -20.47
C PRO A 259 -31.09 29.97 -19.09
N ALA A 260 -32.32 30.49 -18.91
CA ALA A 260 -33.11 30.25 -17.71
C ALA A 260 -33.52 28.77 -17.55
N GLY A 261 -33.92 28.10 -18.63
CA GLY A 261 -34.26 26.68 -18.57
C GLY A 261 -33.06 25.76 -18.38
N LEU A 262 -31.88 26.11 -18.94
CA LEU A 262 -30.63 25.40 -18.63
C LEU A 262 -30.26 25.54 -17.15
N ARG A 263 -30.42 26.74 -16.59
CA ARG A 263 -30.28 26.96 -15.15
C ARG A 263 -31.27 26.11 -14.38
N GLN A 264 -32.55 26.06 -14.78
CA GLN A 264 -33.57 25.23 -14.14
C GLN A 264 -33.23 23.73 -14.17
N ILE A 265 -32.62 23.22 -15.26
CA ILE A 265 -32.11 21.85 -15.32
C ILE A 265 -31.05 21.63 -14.25
N ALA A 266 -30.07 22.54 -14.13
CA ALA A 266 -29.04 22.47 -13.09
C ALA A 266 -29.62 22.60 -11.67
N GLU A 267 -30.57 23.50 -11.45
CA GLU A 267 -31.27 23.65 -10.16
C GLU A 267 -32.04 22.39 -9.78
N GLY A 268 -32.61 21.71 -10.77
CA GLY A 268 -33.28 20.43 -10.60
C GLY A 268 -32.33 19.27 -10.33
N LEU A 269 -31.01 19.42 -10.54
CA LEU A 269 -29.97 18.53 -10.04
C LEU A 269 -29.50 18.93 -8.64
N GLY A 270 -29.56 20.22 -8.34
CA GLY A 270 -28.89 20.85 -7.20
C GLY A 270 -29.32 20.35 -5.83
N GLY A 271 -28.34 20.34 -4.92
CA GLY A 271 -28.42 19.74 -3.60
C GLY A 271 -27.28 18.74 -3.40
N CYS A 272 -26.37 19.04 -2.49
CA CYS A 272 -25.29 18.14 -2.07
C CYS A 272 -25.08 18.24 -0.56
N VAL A 273 -24.51 17.20 0.02
CA VAL A 273 -24.08 17.13 1.42
C VAL A 273 -22.72 16.45 1.45
N THR A 274 -21.80 17.01 2.21
CA THR A 274 -20.52 16.37 2.55
C THR A 274 -20.20 16.64 4.01
N LEU A 275 -19.40 15.75 4.60
CA LEU A 275 -18.94 15.87 5.98
C LEU A 275 -17.48 16.34 5.95
N VAL A 276 -17.11 17.17 6.92
CA VAL A 276 -15.77 17.76 7.02
C VAL A 276 -15.45 18.07 8.47
N ASP A 277 -14.25 17.80 8.96
CA ASP A 277 -13.78 18.31 10.26
C ASP A 277 -13.17 19.70 10.06
N ALA A 278 -14.01 20.74 10.02
CA ALA A 278 -13.58 22.05 9.53
C ALA A 278 -12.64 22.79 10.50
N ASP A 279 -12.74 22.52 11.80
CA ASP A 279 -11.90 23.14 12.83
C ASP A 279 -10.92 22.18 13.53
N ASP A 280 -10.76 20.95 13.01
CA ASP A 280 -9.88 19.88 13.51
C ASP A 280 -10.14 19.52 14.98
N ASP A 281 -11.42 19.55 15.37
CA ASP A 281 -11.87 19.25 16.75
C ASP A 281 -12.23 17.77 16.95
N GLY A 282 -12.23 16.98 15.87
CA GLY A 282 -12.59 15.56 15.86
C GLY A 282 -14.08 15.28 15.74
N HIS A 283 -14.90 16.30 15.49
CA HIS A 283 -16.32 16.20 15.20
C HIS A 283 -16.60 16.61 13.75
N LEU A 284 -17.20 15.70 12.99
CA LEU A 284 -17.57 16.02 11.61
C LEU A 284 -18.71 17.04 11.57
N ASP A 285 -18.47 18.11 10.83
CA ASP A 285 -19.41 19.16 10.46
C ASP A 285 -20.18 18.80 9.19
N VAL A 286 -21.27 19.53 8.93
CA VAL A 286 -22.10 19.33 7.75
C VAL A 286 -21.99 20.53 6.83
N PHE A 287 -21.37 20.33 5.67
CA PHE A 287 -21.47 21.27 4.56
C PHE A 287 -22.58 20.86 3.60
N SER A 288 -23.35 21.85 3.13
CA SER A 288 -24.36 21.64 2.10
C SER A 288 -24.35 22.71 1.04
N GLY A 289 -24.46 22.28 -0.21
CA GLY A 289 -24.66 23.14 -1.37
C GLY A 289 -26.07 22.99 -1.91
N SER A 290 -26.72 24.11 -2.24
CA SER A 290 -28.04 24.13 -2.86
C SER A 290 -28.11 25.18 -3.97
N PRO A 291 -29.14 25.14 -4.83
CA PRO A 291 -29.41 26.24 -5.77
C PRO A 291 -29.57 27.62 -5.11
N GLY A 292 -29.99 27.67 -3.86
CA GLY A 292 -30.22 28.91 -3.10
C GLY A 292 -29.00 29.40 -2.32
N GLY A 293 -27.85 28.73 -2.41
CA GLY A 293 -26.63 29.06 -1.66
C GLY A 293 -26.02 27.86 -0.96
N GLN A 294 -25.01 28.09 -0.14
CA GLN A 294 -24.31 27.07 0.64
C GLN A 294 -24.44 27.33 2.15
N ARG A 295 -24.24 26.28 2.95
CA ARG A 295 -24.27 26.33 4.41
C ARG A 295 -23.21 25.42 5.01
N LEU A 296 -22.61 25.86 6.11
CA LEU A 296 -21.76 25.05 6.98
C LEU A 296 -22.36 25.06 8.39
N PHE A 297 -22.68 23.87 8.89
CA PHE A 297 -23.14 23.64 10.25
C PHE A 297 -22.04 22.97 11.04
N ARG A 298 -21.48 23.69 12.02
CA ARG A 298 -20.51 23.12 12.95
C ARG A 298 -21.20 22.21 13.95
N ASN A 299 -20.63 21.06 14.22
CA ASN A 299 -21.05 20.12 15.24
C ASN A 299 -20.37 20.44 16.58
N ASP A 300 -21.08 21.10 17.50
CA ASP A 300 -20.55 21.45 18.82
C ASP A 300 -20.48 20.23 19.79
N GLY A 301 -20.49 19.02 19.25
CA GLY A 301 -20.53 17.75 19.98
C GLY A 301 -21.95 17.24 20.27
N ARG A 302 -22.08 15.91 20.33
CA ARG A 302 -23.36 15.18 20.54
C ARG A 302 -24.44 15.52 19.50
N ALA A 303 -24.03 15.81 18.26
CA ALA A 303 -24.91 16.23 17.17
C ALA A 303 -25.74 17.48 17.49
N THR A 304 -25.09 18.47 18.12
CA THR A 304 -25.63 19.83 18.32
C THR A 304 -25.05 20.73 17.24
N TRP A 305 -25.90 21.49 16.53
CA TRP A 305 -25.49 22.17 15.30
C TRP A 305 -25.54 23.69 15.41
N THR A 306 -24.49 24.37 14.99
CA THR A 306 -24.42 25.83 14.87
C THR A 306 -24.15 26.22 13.41
N ASP A 307 -25.01 27.06 12.81
CA ASP A 307 -24.74 27.64 11.47
C ASP A 307 -23.58 28.64 11.56
N VAL A 308 -22.43 28.26 11.03
CA VAL A 308 -21.20 29.07 11.01
C VAL A 308 -20.90 29.61 9.62
N THR A 309 -21.81 29.49 8.64
CA THR A 309 -21.56 29.79 7.23
C THR A 309 -20.86 31.14 6.99
N VAL A 310 -21.35 32.21 7.61
CA VAL A 310 -20.76 33.56 7.45
C VAL A 310 -19.45 33.68 8.22
N ALA A 311 -19.37 33.14 9.45
CA ALA A 311 -18.17 33.18 10.27
C ALA A 311 -17.00 32.39 9.66
N ALA A 312 -17.32 31.32 8.93
CA ALA A 312 -16.41 30.47 8.20
C ALA A 312 -15.95 31.07 6.86
N GLY A 313 -16.44 32.26 6.46
CA GLY A 313 -16.09 32.88 5.17
C GLY A 313 -16.84 32.31 3.96
N LEU A 314 -17.86 31.49 4.18
CA LEU A 314 -18.63 30.78 3.14
C LEU A 314 -19.97 31.48 2.79
N GLY A 315 -20.19 32.70 3.26
CA GLY A 315 -21.45 33.45 3.08
C GLY A 315 -21.74 33.89 1.64
N ASP A 316 -20.70 34.14 0.85
CA ASP A 316 -20.80 34.72 -0.50
C ASP A 316 -20.61 33.65 -1.58
N ALA A 317 -21.62 32.80 -1.79
CA ALA A 317 -21.62 31.85 -2.90
C ALA A 317 -21.80 32.57 -4.26
N PRO A 318 -21.19 32.10 -5.37
CA PRO A 318 -21.38 32.71 -6.67
C PRO A 318 -22.86 32.72 -7.09
N VAL A 319 -23.44 33.91 -7.26
CA VAL A 319 -24.90 34.12 -7.44
C VAL A 319 -25.46 33.46 -8.71
N ASP A 320 -24.64 33.38 -9.75
CA ASP A 320 -25.01 32.82 -11.06
C ASP A 320 -24.65 31.34 -11.21
N ALA A 321 -24.11 30.68 -10.18
CA ALA A 321 -23.66 29.30 -10.24
C ALA A 321 -24.50 28.38 -9.33
N VAL A 322 -24.88 27.21 -9.86
CA VAL A 322 -25.76 26.26 -9.15
C VAL A 322 -24.93 25.11 -8.60
N ALA A 323 -24.90 24.93 -7.28
CA ALA A 323 -24.24 23.79 -6.64
C ALA A 323 -25.00 22.48 -6.93
N VAL A 324 -24.28 21.49 -7.47
CA VAL A 324 -24.81 20.15 -7.80
C VAL A 324 -24.06 19.01 -7.12
N GLY A 325 -22.87 19.28 -6.56
CA GLY A 325 -22.06 18.31 -5.81
C GLY A 325 -21.10 19.03 -4.87
N CYS A 326 -20.64 18.36 -3.81
CA CYS A 326 -19.62 18.88 -2.91
C CYS A 326 -18.86 17.73 -2.26
N VAL A 327 -17.54 17.90 -2.13
CA VAL A 327 -16.61 16.91 -1.56
C VAL A 327 -15.57 17.63 -0.72
N ALA A 328 -15.19 17.03 0.41
CA ALA A 328 -14.10 17.49 1.26
C ALA A 328 -12.80 16.72 0.97
N GLY A 329 -11.66 17.37 1.11
CA GLY A 329 -10.34 16.77 0.95
C GLY A 329 -9.23 17.81 1.13
N ASP A 330 -8.13 17.42 1.78
CA ASP A 330 -6.95 18.25 2.05
C ASP A 330 -6.05 18.30 0.80
N TYR A 331 -6.23 19.31 -0.06
CA TYR A 331 -5.55 19.34 -1.36
C TYR A 331 -4.12 19.87 -1.26
N ASP A 332 -3.78 20.70 -0.27
CA ASP A 332 -2.41 21.20 -0.08
C ASP A 332 -1.63 20.45 1.00
N ASN A 333 -2.20 19.35 1.51
CA ASN A 333 -1.59 18.38 2.41
C ASN A 333 -1.09 19.01 3.71
N ASP A 334 -1.79 20.06 4.16
CA ASP A 334 -1.45 20.86 5.35
C ASP A 334 -2.06 20.29 6.64
N GLY A 335 -2.90 19.27 6.52
CA GLY A 335 -3.58 18.60 7.60
C GLY A 335 -4.98 19.11 7.84
N MET A 336 -5.52 20.06 7.07
CA MET A 336 -6.87 20.61 7.21
C MET A 336 -7.71 20.28 5.98
N GLU A 337 -8.94 19.80 6.16
CA GLU A 337 -9.79 19.44 5.01
C GLU A 337 -10.35 20.69 4.31
N ASP A 338 -10.14 20.77 2.99
CA ASP A 338 -10.69 21.81 2.12
C ASP A 338 -12.03 21.38 1.50
N LEU A 339 -12.72 22.31 0.83
CA LEU A 339 -14.02 22.06 0.21
C LEU A 339 -14.03 22.35 -1.29
N PHE A 340 -14.30 21.33 -2.11
CA PHE A 340 -14.59 21.50 -3.53
C PHE A 340 -16.10 21.43 -3.79
N VAL A 341 -16.67 22.53 -4.30
CA VAL A 341 -18.09 22.66 -4.62
C VAL A 341 -18.28 22.66 -6.14
N LEU A 342 -18.89 21.59 -6.65
CA LEU A 342 -19.19 21.42 -8.07
C LEU A 342 -20.39 22.27 -8.43
N ARG A 343 -20.21 23.14 -9.42
CA ARG A 343 -21.27 24.06 -9.84
C ARG A 343 -21.43 24.06 -11.35
N TYR A 344 -22.68 24.13 -11.80
CA TYR A 344 -22.96 24.59 -13.15
C TYR A 344 -22.69 26.10 -13.23
N GLY A 345 -21.82 26.51 -14.15
CA GLY A 345 -21.35 27.90 -14.28
C GLY A 345 -19.88 28.04 -13.87
N ALA A 346 -19.61 28.03 -12.57
CA ALA A 346 -18.25 28.13 -12.02
C ALA A 346 -18.14 27.38 -10.70
N SER A 347 -17.43 26.24 -10.68
CA SER A 347 -17.09 25.51 -9.45
C SER A 347 -16.15 26.32 -8.56
N SER A 348 -16.13 25.99 -7.27
CA SER A 348 -15.31 26.68 -6.26
C SER A 348 -14.46 25.69 -5.48
N LEU A 349 -13.19 26.00 -5.25
CA LEU A 349 -12.33 25.33 -4.28
C LEU A 349 -12.07 26.29 -3.13
N TYR A 350 -12.43 25.90 -1.92
CA TYR A 350 -12.25 26.69 -0.70
C TYR A 350 -11.17 26.06 0.16
N HIS A 351 -10.09 26.80 0.39
CA HIS A 351 -9.00 26.37 1.26
C HIS A 351 -9.35 26.63 2.72
N ASN A 352 -9.08 25.68 3.60
CA ASN A 352 -9.24 25.80 5.03
C ASN A 352 -8.00 26.46 5.65
N GLU A 353 -8.15 27.72 6.08
CA GLU A 353 -7.10 28.50 6.76
C GLU A 353 -6.91 28.08 8.24
N GLY A 354 -7.61 27.03 8.67
CA GLY A 354 -7.69 26.53 10.01
C GLY A 354 -8.74 27.22 10.88
N GLN A 355 -9.09 26.56 12.00
CA GLN A 355 -10.12 27.02 12.96
C GLN A 355 -11.50 27.23 12.30
N GLY A 356 -11.86 26.41 11.31
CA GLY A 356 -13.15 26.49 10.63
C GLY A 356 -13.33 27.70 9.72
N ARG A 357 -12.23 28.32 9.24
CA ARG A 357 -12.28 29.46 8.30
C ARG A 357 -11.80 29.05 6.93
N PHE A 358 -12.53 29.50 5.91
CA PHE A 358 -12.24 29.18 4.52
C PHE A 358 -11.99 30.43 3.67
N SER A 359 -11.10 30.30 2.69
CA SER A 359 -10.87 31.30 1.63
C SER A 359 -11.08 30.69 0.24
N ASP A 360 -11.57 31.47 -0.72
CA ASP A 360 -11.69 30.99 -2.11
C ASP A 360 -10.30 30.86 -2.75
N ALA A 361 -9.91 29.62 -3.05
CA ALA A 361 -8.64 29.25 -3.67
C ALA A 361 -8.75 29.06 -5.20
N THR A 362 -9.96 29.08 -5.76
CA THR A 362 -10.23 28.65 -7.15
C THR A 362 -9.32 29.31 -8.19
N ALA A 363 -9.09 30.61 -8.07
CA ALA A 363 -8.27 31.35 -9.04
C ALA A 363 -6.76 31.08 -8.88
N ARG A 364 -6.28 30.92 -7.63
CA ARG A 364 -4.85 30.73 -7.34
C ARG A 364 -4.38 29.31 -7.66
N THR A 365 -5.27 28.33 -7.60
CA THR A 365 -4.93 26.93 -7.92
C THR A 365 -4.86 26.63 -9.41
N GLY A 366 -5.23 27.59 -10.28
CA GLY A 366 -5.19 27.40 -11.72
C GLY A 366 -6.21 26.37 -12.25
N LEU A 367 -7.22 26.03 -11.44
CA LEU A 367 -8.29 25.10 -11.84
C LEU A 367 -8.92 25.51 -13.17
N VAL A 368 -8.87 24.61 -14.15
CA VAL A 368 -9.42 24.86 -15.48
C VAL A 368 -10.94 24.91 -15.40
N ALA A 369 -11.53 26.02 -15.84
CA ALA A 369 -12.98 26.20 -15.89
C ALA A 369 -13.67 25.00 -16.56
N TYR A 370 -14.72 24.49 -15.93
CA TYR A 370 -15.51 23.35 -16.42
C TYR A 370 -16.87 23.87 -16.93
N PRO A 371 -17.01 24.20 -18.24
CA PRO A 371 -18.19 24.90 -18.75
C PRO A 371 -19.42 24.01 -18.97
N PHE A 372 -19.33 22.73 -18.63
CA PHE A 372 -20.40 21.75 -18.81
C PHE A 372 -21.23 21.60 -17.54
N LEU A 373 -22.31 20.82 -17.59
CA LEU A 373 -23.03 20.41 -16.39
C LEU A 373 -22.24 19.29 -15.70
N PRO A 374 -21.61 19.52 -14.54
CA PRO A 374 -20.87 18.47 -13.85
C PRO A 374 -21.84 17.48 -13.20
N GLY A 375 -21.40 16.24 -13.03
CA GLY A 375 -22.18 15.16 -12.42
C GLY A 375 -21.58 14.65 -11.12
N ALA A 376 -20.26 14.54 -11.06
CA ALA A 376 -19.54 13.97 -9.91
C ALA A 376 -18.09 14.45 -9.87
N ALA A 377 -17.47 14.39 -8.69
CA ALA A 377 -16.03 14.53 -8.51
C ALA A 377 -15.51 13.59 -7.42
N ALA A 378 -14.19 13.41 -7.39
CA ALA A 378 -13.49 12.77 -6.30
C ALA A 378 -12.13 13.44 -6.08
N PHE A 379 -11.74 13.60 -4.80
CA PHE A 379 -10.34 13.77 -4.43
C PHE A 379 -9.69 12.39 -4.32
N VAL A 380 -8.54 12.22 -4.95
CA VAL A 380 -7.88 10.92 -5.05
C VAL A 380 -6.40 11.16 -5.40
N ASP A 381 -5.50 10.42 -4.78
CA ASP A 381 -4.06 10.42 -5.11
C ASP A 381 -3.81 9.37 -6.21
N VAL A 382 -3.85 9.76 -7.49
CA VAL A 382 -3.84 8.79 -8.61
C VAL A 382 -2.43 8.36 -9.03
N ASP A 383 -1.41 9.14 -8.71
CA ASP A 383 -0.01 8.83 -9.00
C ASP A 383 0.81 8.51 -7.75
N HIS A 384 0.14 8.44 -6.59
CA HIS A 384 0.67 7.98 -5.31
C HIS A 384 1.88 8.79 -4.83
N ASP A 385 1.84 10.10 -5.09
CA ASP A 385 2.91 11.02 -4.73
C ASP A 385 2.65 11.79 -3.42
N GLY A 386 1.50 11.54 -2.80
CA GLY A 386 1.14 11.97 -1.45
C GLY A 386 0.22 13.20 -1.40
N ASP A 387 -0.08 13.84 -2.53
CA ASP A 387 -1.09 14.90 -2.62
C ASP A 387 -2.41 14.41 -3.27
N LEU A 388 -3.51 15.14 -3.07
CA LEU A 388 -4.81 14.77 -3.62
C LEU A 388 -5.03 15.44 -4.98
N ASP A 389 -5.24 14.62 -6.02
CA ASP A 389 -5.71 15.04 -7.33
C ASP A 389 -7.23 15.19 -7.36
N LEU A 390 -7.74 15.80 -8.44
CA LEU A 390 -9.16 16.05 -8.62
C LEU A 390 -9.69 15.43 -9.93
N ALA A 391 -10.53 14.42 -9.80
CA ALA A 391 -11.30 13.87 -10.91
C ALA A 391 -12.67 14.56 -11.01
N VAL A 392 -13.08 15.00 -12.21
CA VAL A 392 -14.39 15.63 -12.47
C VAL A 392 -15.06 14.96 -13.66
N ALA A 393 -16.25 14.40 -13.44
CA ALA A 393 -17.02 13.73 -14.49
C ALA A 393 -18.26 14.55 -14.90
N GLY A 394 -18.49 14.65 -16.20
CA GLY A 394 -19.56 15.44 -16.78
C GLY A 394 -20.86 14.68 -16.93
N LEU A 395 -21.99 15.34 -16.67
CA LEU A 395 -23.32 14.80 -16.92
C LEU A 395 -23.86 15.18 -18.30
N ALA A 396 -23.71 16.44 -18.71
CA ALA A 396 -24.21 16.91 -20.01
C ALA A 396 -23.52 18.19 -20.52
N ASP A 397 -23.29 18.26 -21.83
CA ASP A 397 -22.98 19.50 -22.55
C ASP A 397 -24.28 20.18 -22.99
N LEU A 398 -24.80 21.05 -22.12
CA LEU A 398 -26.06 21.77 -22.35
C LEU A 398 -25.97 22.73 -23.54
N ALA A 399 -24.79 23.31 -23.80
CA ALA A 399 -24.58 24.26 -24.89
C ALA A 399 -24.61 23.54 -26.25
N ALA A 400 -23.87 22.44 -26.40
CA ALA A 400 -23.91 21.62 -27.60
C ALA A 400 -25.29 20.99 -27.81
N THR A 401 -25.96 20.57 -26.74
CA THR A 401 -27.33 20.05 -26.82
C THR A 401 -28.27 21.11 -27.42
N ARG A 402 -28.24 22.34 -26.90
CA ARG A 402 -29.06 23.44 -27.42
C ARG A 402 -28.79 23.73 -28.89
N GLN A 403 -27.53 23.69 -29.32
CA GLN A 403 -27.16 23.93 -30.72
C GLN A 403 -27.70 22.86 -31.67
N ARG A 404 -27.86 21.61 -31.19
CA ARG A 404 -28.33 20.46 -31.98
C ARG A 404 -29.84 20.22 -31.86
N ALA A 405 -30.50 20.84 -30.88
CA ALA A 405 -31.91 20.62 -30.60
C ALA A 405 -32.79 21.00 -31.80
N SER A 406 -33.64 20.07 -32.22
CA SER A 406 -34.73 20.29 -33.18
C SER A 406 -36.02 20.63 -32.43
N ASN A 407 -37.15 20.67 -33.15
CA ASN A 407 -38.48 20.79 -32.52
C ASN A 407 -38.92 19.49 -31.79
N ASP A 408 -38.13 18.42 -31.85
CA ASP A 408 -38.43 17.17 -31.16
C ASP A 408 -38.13 17.28 -29.66
N ALA A 409 -38.84 16.47 -28.86
CA ALA A 409 -38.61 16.41 -27.41
C ALA A 409 -37.36 15.58 -27.09
N LEU A 410 -36.47 16.15 -26.28
CA LEU A 410 -35.25 15.55 -25.74
C LEU A 410 -35.50 15.05 -24.31
N VAL A 411 -35.16 13.80 -24.02
CA VAL A 411 -35.20 13.21 -22.69
C VAL A 411 -33.86 13.42 -21.97
N PHE A 412 -33.86 14.08 -20.82
CA PHE A 412 -32.64 14.31 -20.05
C PHE A 412 -32.23 13.08 -19.23
N PRO A 413 -30.94 12.73 -19.14
CA PRO A 413 -29.79 13.22 -19.91
C PRO A 413 -29.55 12.42 -21.21
N ASN A 414 -30.34 11.39 -21.51
CA ASN A 414 -30.09 10.44 -22.60
C ASN A 414 -29.93 11.12 -23.98
N ASP A 415 -30.79 12.09 -24.28
CA ASP A 415 -30.78 12.83 -25.55
C ASP A 415 -29.89 14.09 -25.50
N PHE A 416 -29.27 14.37 -24.35
CA PHE A 416 -28.34 15.48 -24.18
C PHE A 416 -26.94 15.03 -24.59
N ALA A 417 -26.16 15.94 -25.19
CA ALA A 417 -24.78 15.67 -25.52
C ALA A 417 -23.99 15.32 -24.24
N PRO A 418 -23.16 14.25 -24.24
CA PRO A 418 -22.35 13.90 -23.07
C PRO A 418 -21.27 14.96 -22.83
N ALA A 419 -20.80 15.08 -21.59
CA ALA A 419 -19.76 16.02 -21.19
C ALA A 419 -18.44 15.30 -20.87
N PRO A 420 -17.27 15.92 -21.05
CA PRO A 420 -15.99 15.24 -20.87
C PRO A 420 -15.68 14.92 -19.41
N PHE A 421 -15.07 13.77 -19.16
CA PHE A 421 -14.31 13.51 -17.94
C PHE A 421 -13.03 14.35 -17.94
N ARG A 422 -12.61 14.83 -16.77
CA ARG A 422 -11.32 15.48 -16.54
C ARG A 422 -10.60 14.89 -15.35
N LEU A 423 -9.30 14.67 -15.51
CA LEU A 423 -8.39 14.35 -14.42
C LEU A 423 -7.41 15.51 -14.27
N LEU A 424 -7.50 16.19 -13.13
CA LEU A 424 -6.69 17.35 -12.80
C LEU A 424 -5.69 16.91 -11.74
N ARG A 425 -4.43 16.78 -12.14
CA ARG A 425 -3.35 16.39 -11.25
C ARG A 425 -2.94 17.58 -10.40
N ASN A 426 -2.78 17.39 -9.11
CA ASN A 426 -2.12 18.37 -8.26
C ASN A 426 -0.62 18.43 -8.62
N ASN A 427 0.04 19.52 -8.30
CA ASN A 427 1.45 19.73 -8.67
C ASN A 427 2.34 19.78 -7.42
N GLY A 428 1.81 19.41 -6.25
CA GLY A 428 2.45 19.61 -4.95
C GLY A 428 2.74 21.07 -4.60
N ASN A 429 2.28 22.06 -5.38
CA ASN A 429 2.59 23.48 -5.18
C ASN A 429 1.34 24.36 -5.09
N GLY A 430 0.20 23.74 -4.77
CA GLY A 430 -1.10 24.38 -4.66
C GLY A 430 -1.75 24.72 -6.00
N THR A 431 -1.28 24.14 -7.12
CA THR A 431 -1.88 24.32 -8.46
C THR A 431 -2.20 22.99 -9.11
N PHE A 432 -3.14 22.99 -10.07
CA PHE A 432 -3.56 21.81 -10.81
C PHE A 432 -3.19 21.87 -12.30
N ALA A 433 -2.85 20.71 -12.88
CA ALA A 433 -2.65 20.51 -14.31
C ALA A 433 -3.69 19.53 -14.89
N ASP A 434 -4.29 19.85 -16.04
CA ASP A 434 -5.17 18.91 -16.75
C ASP A 434 -4.35 17.82 -17.44
N ILE A 435 -4.34 16.62 -16.86
CA ILE A 435 -3.63 15.44 -17.39
C ILE A 435 -4.55 14.48 -18.13
N THR A 436 -5.83 14.81 -18.34
CA THR A 436 -6.83 13.91 -18.94
C THR A 436 -6.31 13.23 -20.20
N ALA A 437 -5.59 13.99 -21.03
CA ALA A 437 -5.05 13.47 -22.28
C ALA A 437 -3.80 12.60 -22.11
N ALA A 438 -2.90 12.98 -21.21
CA ALA A 438 -1.70 12.22 -20.89
C ALA A 438 -2.06 10.89 -20.22
N ALA A 439 -3.04 10.92 -19.31
CA ALA A 439 -3.55 9.78 -18.57
C ALA A 439 -4.43 8.81 -19.38
N ARG A 440 -4.76 9.16 -20.63
CA ARG A 440 -5.59 8.34 -21.54
C ARG A 440 -7.01 8.07 -21.04
N VAL A 441 -7.56 9.02 -20.30
CA VAL A 441 -8.92 8.97 -19.73
C VAL A 441 -9.89 9.88 -20.48
N GLN A 442 -9.57 10.34 -21.70
CA GLN A 442 -10.47 11.17 -22.49
C GLN A 442 -11.72 10.38 -22.88
N THR A 443 -12.81 10.61 -22.17
CA THR A 443 -14.11 10.02 -22.47
C THR A 443 -15.21 11.05 -22.25
N ALA A 444 -16.29 10.92 -23.01
CA ALA A 444 -17.48 11.71 -22.81
C ALA A 444 -18.48 10.89 -21.99
N THR A 445 -18.93 11.45 -20.88
CA THR A 445 -19.72 10.79 -19.86
C THR A 445 -21.11 11.40 -19.76
N ARG A 446 -22.02 10.63 -19.16
CA ARG A 446 -23.24 11.11 -18.53
C ARG A 446 -23.19 10.77 -17.05
N ALA A 447 -22.10 11.17 -16.41
CA ALA A 447 -21.72 10.67 -15.10
C ALA A 447 -22.66 11.15 -14.00
N VAL A 448 -22.96 10.26 -13.07
CA VAL A 448 -23.73 10.53 -11.83
C VAL A 448 -22.93 10.25 -10.56
N ALA A 449 -21.82 9.52 -10.66
CA ALA A 449 -20.90 9.25 -9.57
C ALA A 449 -19.49 8.90 -10.07
N ILE A 450 -18.50 9.12 -9.21
CA ILE A 450 -17.14 8.58 -9.32
C ILE A 450 -16.88 7.82 -8.01
N ALA A 451 -16.45 6.56 -8.11
CA ALA A 451 -15.94 5.82 -6.97
C ALA A 451 -14.45 5.53 -7.20
N ALA A 452 -13.59 6.02 -6.30
CA ALA A 452 -12.18 5.67 -6.24
C ALA A 452 -12.03 4.46 -5.31
N THR A 453 -11.43 3.38 -5.80
CA THR A 453 -11.19 2.14 -5.05
C THR A 453 -10.12 1.33 -5.78
N ASP A 454 -9.24 0.66 -5.06
CA ASP A 454 -8.30 -0.30 -5.67
C ASP A 454 -9.02 -1.67 -5.76
N PHE A 455 -9.66 -1.90 -6.92
CA PHE A 455 -10.61 -3.00 -7.11
C PHE A 455 -9.93 -4.36 -7.25
N ASP A 456 -8.68 -4.38 -7.70
CA ASP A 456 -7.89 -5.60 -7.90
C ASP A 456 -6.84 -5.83 -6.81
N ASN A 457 -6.84 -5.01 -5.76
CA ASN A 457 -5.94 -5.04 -4.61
C ASN A 457 -4.46 -5.02 -5.01
N ARG A 458 -4.11 -4.31 -6.08
CA ARG A 458 -2.72 -4.21 -6.53
C ARG A 458 -1.95 -3.09 -5.83
N ARG A 459 -2.57 -2.25 -5.01
CA ARG A 459 -2.03 -1.04 -4.34
C ARG A 459 -2.18 0.25 -5.16
N ASP A 460 -2.71 0.17 -6.37
CA ASP A 460 -3.01 1.35 -7.19
C ASP A 460 -4.50 1.68 -7.17
N VAL A 461 -4.84 2.95 -6.95
CA VAL A 461 -6.24 3.37 -6.94
C VAL A 461 -6.80 3.43 -8.36
N ASP A 462 -7.98 2.84 -8.55
CA ASP A 462 -8.71 2.85 -9.82
C ASP A 462 -9.95 3.76 -9.73
N LEU A 463 -10.49 4.15 -10.89
CA LEU A 463 -11.65 5.03 -10.97
C LEU A 463 -12.83 4.38 -11.67
N ILE A 464 -13.94 4.20 -10.96
CA ILE A 464 -15.22 3.80 -11.53
C ILE A 464 -16.04 5.06 -11.81
N VAL A 465 -16.25 5.37 -13.09
CA VAL A 465 -17.15 6.46 -13.52
C VAL A 465 -18.50 5.86 -13.91
N VAL A 466 -19.54 6.20 -13.16
CA VAL A 466 -20.88 5.64 -13.33
C VAL A 466 -21.73 6.56 -14.20
N ASN A 467 -22.17 6.07 -15.36
CA ASN A 467 -23.02 6.82 -16.28
C ASN A 467 -24.52 6.58 -16.02
N TYR A 468 -25.34 7.61 -16.21
CA TYR A 468 -26.79 7.46 -16.26
C TYR A 468 -27.20 6.70 -17.53
N ALA A 469 -27.92 5.59 -17.35
CA ALA A 469 -28.50 4.78 -18.44
C ALA A 469 -27.49 4.31 -19.50
N GLY A 470 -26.23 4.11 -19.11
CA GLY A 470 -25.15 3.60 -19.95
C GLY A 470 -24.16 2.77 -19.12
N PRO A 471 -23.25 2.03 -19.75
CA PRO A 471 -22.27 1.24 -19.02
C PRO A 471 -21.36 2.14 -18.16
N PRO A 472 -20.92 1.68 -16.98
CA PRO A 472 -19.85 2.33 -16.25
C PRO A 472 -18.53 2.24 -17.05
N VAL A 473 -17.61 3.13 -16.73
CA VAL A 473 -16.21 3.09 -17.14
C VAL A 473 -15.39 2.71 -15.91
N LEU A 474 -14.45 1.78 -16.03
CA LEU A 474 -13.54 1.42 -14.95
C LEU A 474 -12.12 1.66 -15.45
N PHE A 475 -11.57 2.81 -15.08
CA PHE A 475 -10.20 3.15 -15.38
C PHE A 475 -9.28 2.43 -14.42
N GLN A 476 -8.69 1.33 -14.89
CA GLN A 476 -7.61 0.63 -14.20
C GLN A 476 -6.33 1.44 -14.33
N ASN A 477 -5.68 1.74 -13.20
CA ASN A 477 -4.40 2.42 -13.17
C ASN A 477 -3.29 1.47 -13.67
N LEU A 478 -2.44 1.97 -14.56
CA LEU A 478 -1.33 1.19 -15.13
C LEU A 478 0.01 1.52 -14.47
N ARG A 479 0.03 2.47 -13.51
CA ARG A 479 1.22 2.97 -12.79
C ARG A 479 2.34 3.51 -13.67
N ASP A 480 2.00 3.92 -14.88
CA ASP A 480 2.89 4.61 -15.81
C ASP A 480 2.39 6.03 -16.14
N GLY A 481 1.52 6.55 -15.26
CA GLY A 481 0.79 7.80 -15.46
C GLY A 481 -0.39 7.66 -16.43
N THR A 482 -0.75 6.45 -16.87
CA THR A 482 -1.90 6.20 -17.74
C THR A 482 -2.89 5.19 -17.17
N PHE A 483 -4.10 5.22 -17.71
CA PHE A 483 -5.19 4.32 -17.36
C PHE A 483 -5.69 3.55 -18.57
N ARG A 484 -6.41 2.46 -18.30
CA ARG A 484 -7.16 1.70 -19.30
C ARG A 484 -8.56 1.42 -18.80
N ASP A 485 -9.57 1.66 -19.64
CA ASP A 485 -10.93 1.18 -19.37
C ASP A 485 -11.00 -0.35 -19.48
N VAL A 486 -11.30 -1.02 -18.38
CA VAL A 486 -11.43 -2.48 -18.29
C VAL A 486 -12.83 -2.94 -17.90
N ALA A 487 -13.83 -2.04 -17.83
CA ALA A 487 -15.16 -2.36 -17.30
C ALA A 487 -15.82 -3.57 -17.99
N VAL A 488 -15.61 -3.72 -19.30
CA VAL A 488 -16.12 -4.87 -20.07
C VAL A 488 -15.28 -6.12 -19.80
N ASP A 489 -13.96 -6.00 -19.78
CA ASP A 489 -13.02 -7.12 -19.61
C ASP A 489 -13.19 -7.81 -18.26
N VAL A 490 -13.48 -7.04 -17.22
CA VAL A 490 -13.68 -7.55 -15.85
C VAL A 490 -15.14 -7.89 -15.54
N GLY A 491 -16.08 -7.68 -16.47
CA GLY A 491 -17.50 -7.99 -16.27
C GLY A 491 -18.32 -6.95 -15.51
N LEU A 492 -17.72 -5.85 -15.02
CA LEU A 492 -18.41 -4.78 -14.31
C LEU A 492 -19.52 -4.14 -15.17
N ALA A 493 -19.27 -3.92 -16.47
CA ALA A 493 -20.27 -3.33 -17.36
C ALA A 493 -21.51 -4.20 -17.53
N ALA A 494 -21.33 -5.52 -17.59
CA ALA A 494 -22.44 -6.48 -17.61
C ALA A 494 -23.15 -6.51 -16.25
N ALA A 495 -22.38 -6.41 -15.15
CA ALA A 495 -22.91 -6.42 -13.80
C ALA A 495 -23.72 -5.17 -13.46
N ALA A 496 -23.35 -4.01 -14.00
CA ALA A 496 -24.07 -2.76 -13.88
C ALA A 496 -25.36 -2.68 -14.72
N GLY A 497 -25.56 -3.62 -15.67
CA GLY A 497 -26.81 -3.82 -16.41
C GLY A 497 -26.98 -2.86 -17.58
N ALA A 498 -27.15 -3.42 -18.77
CA ALA A 498 -27.17 -2.63 -20.00
C ALA A 498 -28.42 -1.72 -20.08
N ASN A 499 -28.20 -0.40 -20.07
CA ASN A 499 -29.17 0.67 -20.36
C ASN A 499 -30.23 0.96 -19.28
N GLU A 500 -30.08 0.45 -18.05
CA GLU A 500 -30.90 0.91 -16.94
C GLU A 500 -30.37 2.22 -16.37
N ALA A 501 -31.26 3.16 -16.05
CA ALA A 501 -30.87 4.41 -15.41
C ALA A 501 -30.28 4.14 -14.02
N ILE A 502 -29.08 4.62 -13.76
CA ILE A 502 -28.39 4.52 -12.46
C ILE A 502 -28.41 5.91 -11.83
N ALA A 503 -28.74 6.00 -10.54
CA ALA A 503 -28.82 7.27 -9.81
C ALA A 503 -27.81 7.38 -8.67
N ALA A 504 -27.33 6.26 -8.13
CA ALA A 504 -26.33 6.22 -7.06
C ALA A 504 -25.47 4.94 -7.15
N VAL A 505 -24.33 4.96 -6.49
CA VAL A 505 -23.40 3.83 -6.36
C VAL A 505 -22.82 3.82 -4.95
N THR A 506 -22.52 2.64 -4.42
CA THR A 506 -21.75 2.47 -3.18
C THR A 506 -20.80 1.29 -3.31
N VAL A 507 -19.67 1.39 -2.62
CA VAL A 507 -18.56 0.44 -2.69
C VAL A 507 -18.21 -0.02 -1.29
N GLY A 508 -17.97 -1.33 -1.11
CA GLY A 508 -17.59 -1.92 0.17
C GLY A 508 -17.45 -3.43 0.09
N ASP A 509 -16.72 -4.04 1.02
CA ASP A 509 -16.56 -5.50 1.11
C ASP A 509 -17.75 -6.11 1.87
N VAL A 510 -18.80 -6.50 1.15
CA VAL A 510 -20.06 -6.96 1.74
C VAL A 510 -20.04 -8.47 1.95
N ASN A 511 -19.29 -9.20 1.12
CA ASN A 511 -19.19 -10.65 1.22
C ASN A 511 -18.06 -11.15 2.13
N LYS A 512 -17.21 -10.24 2.65
CA LYS A 512 -16.06 -10.49 3.53
C LYS A 512 -14.94 -11.27 2.85
N ASP A 513 -14.69 -10.99 1.58
CA ASP A 513 -13.61 -11.62 0.79
C ASP A 513 -12.36 -10.75 0.61
N ASP A 514 -12.32 -9.58 1.27
CA ASP A 514 -11.28 -8.55 1.18
C ASP A 514 -11.21 -7.81 -0.17
N PHE A 515 -12.18 -7.98 -1.07
CA PHE A 515 -12.29 -7.18 -2.30
C PHE A 515 -13.51 -6.25 -2.25
N PRO A 516 -13.41 -5.07 -2.88
CA PRO A 516 -14.54 -4.16 -2.92
C PRO A 516 -15.64 -4.71 -3.85
N ASP A 517 -16.86 -4.78 -3.33
CA ASP A 517 -18.08 -5.02 -4.10
C ASP A 517 -18.75 -3.70 -4.46
N VAL A 518 -19.56 -3.71 -5.53
CA VAL A 518 -20.24 -2.50 -6.01
C VAL A 518 -21.75 -2.71 -6.10
N PHE A 519 -22.52 -1.85 -5.44
CA PHE A 519 -23.96 -1.76 -5.64
C PHE A 519 -24.34 -0.58 -6.54
N PHE A 520 -25.13 -0.85 -7.57
CA PHE A 520 -25.70 0.14 -8.48
C PHE A 520 -27.19 0.34 -8.18
N ALA A 521 -27.57 1.55 -7.77
CA ALA A 521 -28.96 1.94 -7.56
C ALA A 521 -29.62 2.26 -8.91
N ARG A 522 -30.36 1.28 -9.44
CA ARG A 522 -31.01 1.38 -10.76
C ARG A 522 -32.47 1.83 -10.65
N ALA A 523 -33.03 2.34 -11.75
CA ALA A 523 -34.46 2.60 -11.90
C ALA A 523 -35.30 1.32 -11.85
N GLY A 524 -34.76 0.19 -12.34
CA GLY A 524 -35.29 -1.15 -12.13
C GLY A 524 -34.86 -1.73 -10.79
N ALA A 525 -34.63 -3.05 -10.73
CA ALA A 525 -33.98 -3.66 -9.57
C ALA A 525 -32.53 -3.19 -9.48
N GLY A 526 -32.10 -2.76 -8.29
CA GLY A 526 -30.69 -2.52 -8.04
C GLY A 526 -29.84 -3.75 -8.36
N ALA A 527 -28.55 -3.53 -8.58
CA ALA A 527 -27.66 -4.61 -8.97
C ALA A 527 -26.37 -4.62 -8.19
N PHE A 528 -25.92 -5.84 -7.94
CA PHE A 528 -24.78 -6.13 -7.11
C PHE A 528 -23.70 -6.77 -7.96
N ALA A 529 -22.57 -6.08 -8.11
CA ALA A 529 -21.37 -6.59 -8.73
C ALA A 529 -20.44 -7.09 -7.62
N LEU A 530 -20.42 -8.40 -7.40
CA LEU A 530 -19.51 -9.06 -6.47
C LEU A 530 -18.16 -9.28 -7.13
N SER A 531 -17.08 -8.90 -6.43
CA SER A 531 -15.75 -9.32 -6.84
C SER A 531 -15.63 -10.84 -6.74
N ASP A 532 -14.84 -11.44 -7.61
CA ASP A 532 -14.43 -12.86 -7.48
C ASP A 532 -13.05 -13.02 -6.82
N GLY A 533 -12.47 -11.92 -6.34
CA GLY A 533 -11.12 -11.83 -5.80
C GLY A 533 -10.01 -12.08 -6.82
N ARG A 534 -10.33 -12.08 -8.11
CA ARG A 534 -9.42 -12.41 -9.23
C ARG A 534 -9.55 -11.38 -10.36
N GLY A 535 -9.92 -10.16 -10.01
CA GLY A 535 -10.05 -9.03 -10.91
C GLY A 535 -11.25 -9.12 -11.85
N ARG A 536 -12.33 -9.83 -11.47
CA ARG A 536 -13.61 -9.84 -12.19
C ARG A 536 -14.79 -9.63 -11.25
N PHE A 537 -15.90 -9.22 -11.85
CA PHE A 537 -17.18 -9.03 -11.20
C PHE A 537 -18.22 -10.02 -11.72
N THR A 538 -19.03 -10.52 -10.80
CA THR A 538 -20.21 -11.35 -11.06
C THR A 538 -21.47 -10.69 -10.50
N ASN A 539 -22.62 -11.03 -11.06
CA ASN A 539 -23.90 -10.51 -10.58
C ASN A 539 -24.43 -11.34 -9.41
N ALA A 540 -24.84 -10.67 -8.34
CA ALA A 540 -25.65 -11.27 -7.29
C ALA A 540 -27.06 -10.69 -7.23
N ALA A 541 -27.99 -11.47 -6.67
CA ALA A 541 -29.39 -11.07 -6.52
C ALA A 541 -29.56 -10.01 -5.42
N MET A 542 -30.51 -9.10 -5.62
CA MET A 542 -30.91 -8.08 -4.65
C MET A 542 -32.38 -8.25 -4.26
N PRO A 543 -32.79 -7.87 -3.03
CA PRO A 543 -34.19 -7.82 -2.66
C PRO A 543 -34.99 -6.90 -3.58
N ASP A 544 -36.25 -7.26 -3.84
CA ASP A 544 -37.14 -6.48 -4.71
C ASP A 544 -37.35 -5.03 -4.26
N GLY A 545 -37.14 -4.72 -2.98
CA GLY A 545 -37.26 -3.37 -2.41
C GLY A 545 -36.13 -2.41 -2.82
N ALA A 546 -34.98 -2.90 -3.29
CA ALA A 546 -33.83 -2.07 -3.68
C ALA A 546 -34.00 -1.45 -5.09
N ARG A 547 -35.23 -1.08 -5.45
CA ARG A 547 -35.62 -0.55 -6.76
C ARG A 547 -35.70 0.97 -6.74
N ALA A 548 -35.35 1.62 -7.86
CA ALA A 548 -35.54 3.06 -8.08
C ALA A 548 -34.94 3.98 -6.99
N ALA A 549 -33.87 3.53 -6.33
CA ALA A 549 -33.17 4.32 -5.34
C ALA A 549 -32.44 5.50 -6.02
N ARG A 550 -32.51 6.67 -5.40
CA ARG A 550 -31.89 7.94 -5.81
C ARG A 550 -30.62 8.27 -5.02
N ALA A 551 -30.48 7.66 -3.85
CA ALA A 551 -29.26 7.65 -3.03
C ALA A 551 -29.13 6.26 -2.42
N ALA A 552 -27.91 5.77 -2.22
CA ALA A 552 -27.64 4.51 -1.54
C ALA A 552 -26.21 4.51 -0.99
N GLN A 553 -26.02 3.90 0.19
CA GLN A 553 -24.71 3.66 0.79
C GLN A 553 -24.74 2.40 1.64
N PHE A 554 -23.60 1.69 1.71
CA PHE A 554 -23.40 0.67 2.72
C PHE A 554 -23.18 1.28 4.11
N LEU A 555 -23.66 0.60 5.14
CA LEU A 555 -23.48 0.94 6.55
C LEU A 555 -23.60 -0.31 7.41
N ASP A 556 -23.03 -0.31 8.61
CA ASP A 556 -23.35 -1.32 9.64
C ASP A 556 -24.46 -0.74 10.53
N TYR A 557 -25.73 -0.92 10.14
CA TYR A 557 -26.82 -0.14 10.74
C TYR A 557 -27.09 -0.55 12.18
N ASP A 558 -26.82 -1.81 12.50
CA ASP A 558 -27.08 -2.38 13.81
C ASP A 558 -25.81 -2.67 14.63
N GLY A 559 -24.62 -2.49 14.06
CA GLY A 559 -23.34 -2.65 14.73
C GLY A 559 -22.91 -4.09 14.92
N ASP A 560 -23.38 -5.05 14.10
CA ASP A 560 -22.98 -6.47 14.18
C ASP A 560 -21.69 -6.81 13.44
N GLY A 561 -21.17 -5.87 12.65
CA GLY A 561 -19.95 -5.98 11.88
C GLY A 561 -20.17 -6.41 10.43
N LEU A 562 -21.40 -6.65 9.97
CA LEU A 562 -21.74 -6.91 8.57
C LEU A 562 -22.19 -5.61 7.89
N LEU A 563 -21.75 -5.38 6.65
CA LEU A 563 -22.24 -4.23 5.89
C LEU A 563 -23.65 -4.51 5.37
N ASP A 564 -24.57 -3.63 5.76
CA ASP A 564 -25.96 -3.52 5.33
C ASP A 564 -26.11 -2.50 4.21
N LEU A 565 -27.27 -2.47 3.56
CA LEU A 565 -27.57 -1.49 2.50
C LEU A 565 -28.71 -0.55 2.91
N LEU A 566 -28.41 0.75 2.94
CA LEU A 566 -29.40 1.81 2.96
C LEU A 566 -29.62 2.32 1.53
N SER A 567 -30.89 2.42 1.13
CA SER A 567 -31.26 3.04 -0.14
C SER A 567 -32.43 4.00 0.06
N TRP A 568 -32.50 5.07 -0.73
CA TRP A 568 -33.52 6.10 -0.63
C TRP A 568 -34.19 6.31 -1.97
N SER A 569 -35.46 5.91 -2.09
CA SER A 569 -36.23 5.99 -3.33
C SER A 569 -37.20 7.19 -3.28
N ALA A 570 -38.28 7.15 -4.07
CA ALA A 570 -39.32 8.19 -4.07
C ALA A 570 -40.45 7.93 -3.07
N ASP A 571 -40.57 6.68 -2.59
CA ASP A 571 -41.52 6.21 -1.59
C ASP A 571 -40.94 6.19 -0.18
N GLY A 572 -39.62 6.37 -0.02
CA GLY A 572 -38.96 6.55 1.27
C GLY A 572 -37.60 5.84 1.37
N PRO A 573 -37.05 5.77 2.59
CA PRO A 573 -35.86 4.98 2.89
C PRO A 573 -36.17 3.49 3.00
N HIS A 574 -35.26 2.66 2.52
CA HIS A 574 -35.26 1.20 2.65
C HIS A 574 -33.93 0.74 3.23
N VAL A 575 -33.99 -0.16 4.23
CA VAL A 575 -32.83 -0.73 4.91
C VAL A 575 -32.85 -2.24 4.74
N PHE A 576 -31.82 -2.79 4.09
CA PHE A 576 -31.62 -4.21 3.88
C PHE A 576 -30.49 -4.70 4.75
N ARG A 577 -30.84 -5.47 5.78
CA ARG A 577 -29.90 -6.08 6.71
C ARG A 577 -29.19 -7.27 6.07
N ASN A 578 -27.87 -7.32 6.16
CA ASN A 578 -27.08 -8.48 5.82
C ASN A 578 -27.18 -9.52 6.94
N VAL A 579 -27.65 -10.72 6.61
CA VAL A 579 -27.87 -11.82 7.56
C VAL A 579 -27.02 -13.04 7.19
N GLY A 580 -25.80 -12.79 6.72
CA GLY A 580 -24.77 -13.78 6.44
C GLY A 580 -24.69 -14.17 4.96
N GLN A 581 -23.87 -15.18 4.65
CA GLN A 581 -23.67 -15.64 3.27
C GLN A 581 -24.71 -16.68 2.83
N GLN A 582 -25.12 -16.63 1.56
CA GLN A 582 -25.86 -17.70 0.88
C GLN A 582 -24.88 -18.67 0.21
N SER A 583 -25.06 -19.98 0.47
CA SER A 583 -24.20 -21.05 -0.05
C SER A 583 -24.96 -22.14 -0.82
N GLU A 584 -26.28 -22.00 -1.02
CA GLU A 584 -27.08 -22.99 -1.73
C GLU A 584 -27.09 -22.76 -3.26
N GLY A 585 -26.71 -23.78 -4.02
CA GLY A 585 -26.75 -23.76 -5.49
C GLY A 585 -25.55 -23.07 -6.14
N THR A 586 -25.79 -22.30 -7.20
CA THR A 586 -24.76 -21.52 -7.92
C THR A 586 -24.69 -20.06 -7.46
N GLU A 587 -25.57 -19.63 -6.55
CA GLU A 587 -25.64 -18.27 -6.04
C GLU A 587 -24.72 -18.14 -4.81
N ARG A 588 -23.71 -17.27 -4.91
CA ARG A 588 -22.85 -16.87 -3.80
C ARG A 588 -23.06 -15.38 -3.55
N GLY A 589 -23.16 -14.97 -2.28
CA GLY A 589 -23.31 -13.57 -1.90
C GLY A 589 -24.08 -13.37 -0.60
N PRO A 590 -24.26 -12.11 -0.19
CA PRO A 590 -24.98 -11.77 1.03
C PRO A 590 -26.46 -12.17 0.96
N ARG A 591 -26.97 -12.70 2.07
CA ARG A 591 -28.39 -12.94 2.29
C ARG A 591 -28.99 -11.71 2.95
N TRP A 592 -30.07 -11.20 2.40
CA TRP A 592 -30.67 -9.93 2.85
C TRP A 592 -31.99 -10.12 3.60
N SER A 593 -32.27 -9.25 4.57
CA SER A 593 -33.55 -9.10 5.26
C SER A 593 -34.02 -7.64 5.18
N ASP A 594 -35.22 -7.39 4.66
CA ASP A 594 -35.81 -6.05 4.63
C ASP A 594 -36.32 -5.65 6.03
N VAL A 595 -35.66 -4.66 6.64
CA VAL A 595 -35.97 -4.16 7.98
C VAL A 595 -36.49 -2.71 7.95
N SER A 596 -36.84 -2.19 6.77
CA SER A 596 -37.15 -0.78 6.52
C SER A 596 -38.22 -0.23 7.46
N THR A 597 -39.32 -0.96 7.65
CA THR A 597 -40.44 -0.55 8.52
C THR A 597 -40.06 -0.43 9.99
N ARG A 598 -39.07 -1.23 10.43
CA ARG A 598 -38.55 -1.22 11.80
C ARG A 598 -37.48 -0.15 11.97
N ALA A 599 -36.52 -0.10 11.05
CA ALA A 599 -35.39 0.82 11.09
C ALA A 599 -35.83 2.28 10.92
N MET A 600 -36.89 2.54 10.15
CA MET A 600 -37.40 3.88 9.85
C MET A 600 -38.88 4.03 10.28
N PRO A 601 -39.20 3.99 11.59
CA PRO A 601 -40.57 4.04 12.06
C PRO A 601 -41.21 5.41 11.79
N GLY A 602 -42.21 5.45 10.91
CA GLY A 602 -42.75 6.70 10.36
C GLY A 602 -43.53 7.63 11.31
N SER A 603 -43.53 7.45 12.64
CA SER A 603 -44.32 8.31 13.54
C SER A 603 -44.07 8.10 15.05
N VAL A 604 -42.86 8.42 15.54
CA VAL A 604 -42.67 8.65 16.99
C VAL A 604 -41.88 9.95 17.19
N GLY A 605 -42.58 11.08 17.38
CA GLY A 605 -41.98 12.28 17.97
C GLY A 605 -42.02 13.62 17.21
N GLY A 606 -42.31 13.69 15.90
CA GLY A 606 -42.60 15.01 15.28
C GLY A 606 -42.27 15.27 13.80
N ALA A 607 -41.53 14.41 13.08
CA ALA A 607 -41.32 14.54 11.63
C ALA A 607 -41.10 13.18 10.95
N ALA A 608 -41.73 12.94 9.80
CA ALA A 608 -41.49 11.75 8.99
C ALA A 608 -40.28 11.95 8.04
N PRO A 609 -39.55 10.88 7.67
CA PRO A 609 -38.49 10.99 6.67
C PRO A 609 -38.99 11.62 5.37
N PRO A 610 -38.17 12.43 4.69
CA PRO A 610 -38.54 12.93 3.38
C PRO A 610 -38.79 11.75 2.46
N ALA A 611 -39.86 11.83 1.66
CA ALA A 611 -40.21 10.80 0.70
C ALA A 611 -39.08 10.53 -0.31
N SER A 612 -38.17 11.50 -0.51
CA SER A 612 -36.99 11.32 -1.34
C SER A 612 -35.83 12.25 -0.95
N ALA A 613 -34.61 11.76 -1.05
CA ALA A 613 -33.37 12.50 -0.85
C ALA A 613 -32.38 12.22 -2.01
N ARG A 614 -31.42 13.12 -2.20
CA ARG A 614 -30.35 12.98 -3.21
C ARG A 614 -28.95 13.15 -2.64
N GLY A 615 -28.81 14.01 -1.62
CA GLY A 615 -27.65 13.99 -0.75
C GLY A 615 -27.87 12.97 0.35
N LEU A 616 -26.89 12.10 0.55
CA LEU A 616 -26.80 11.17 1.67
C LEU A 616 -25.35 11.18 2.13
N ALA A 617 -25.14 11.38 3.43
CA ALA A 617 -23.84 11.24 4.07
C ALA A 617 -24.03 10.51 5.40
N LEU A 618 -23.11 9.59 5.69
CA LEU A 618 -23.17 8.69 6.84
C LEU A 618 -21.92 8.87 7.70
N ALA A 619 -22.09 8.99 9.01
CA ALA A 619 -20.99 8.98 10.00
C ALA A 619 -21.55 8.87 11.42
N ASP A 620 -20.71 8.56 12.41
CA ASP A 620 -21.04 8.70 13.83
C ASP A 620 -20.86 10.17 14.29
N LEU A 621 -21.91 10.95 14.05
CA LEU A 621 -21.95 12.40 14.26
C LEU A 621 -22.13 12.81 15.73
N ASN A 622 -22.50 11.87 16.60
CA ASN A 622 -22.75 12.17 18.00
C ASN A 622 -21.72 11.55 18.96
N GLY A 623 -20.85 10.67 18.47
CA GLY A 623 -19.77 10.05 19.24
C GLY A 623 -20.20 8.82 20.04
N ASP A 624 -21.34 8.22 19.73
CA ASP A 624 -21.86 7.05 20.46
C ASP A 624 -21.50 5.70 19.82
N GLY A 625 -20.67 5.73 18.77
CA GLY A 625 -20.15 4.57 18.09
C GLY A 625 -21.09 3.99 17.04
N ARG A 626 -22.14 4.73 16.64
CA ARG A 626 -23.20 4.27 15.74
C ARG A 626 -23.32 5.22 14.55
N THR A 627 -23.49 4.65 13.36
CA THR A 627 -23.62 5.46 12.14
C THR A 627 -24.96 6.17 12.11
N ASP A 628 -24.92 7.51 12.11
CA ASP A 628 -26.03 8.43 11.90
C ASP A 628 -26.16 8.81 10.42
N LEU A 629 -27.29 9.42 10.03
CA LEU A 629 -27.57 9.78 8.64
C LEU A 629 -27.83 11.29 8.50
N VAL A 630 -27.22 11.91 7.49
CA VAL A 630 -27.58 13.25 7.01
C VAL A 630 -28.16 13.10 5.60
N THR A 631 -29.34 13.68 5.42
CA THR A 631 -30.03 13.71 4.12
C THR A 631 -30.17 15.14 3.65
N GLY A 632 -29.96 15.36 2.36
CA GLY A 632 -30.05 16.67 1.73
C GLY A 632 -30.84 16.67 0.42
N GLY A 633 -31.47 17.81 0.14
CA GLY A 633 -32.23 18.10 -1.08
C GLY A 633 -32.36 19.62 -1.28
N SER A 634 -33.24 20.07 -2.19
CA SER A 634 -33.44 21.46 -2.64
C SER A 634 -33.60 22.53 -1.53
N GLY A 635 -32.55 22.80 -0.75
CA GLY A 635 -32.52 23.73 0.38
C GLY A 635 -32.90 23.15 1.76
N SER A 636 -33.10 21.84 1.89
CA SER A 636 -33.45 21.19 3.17
C SER A 636 -32.42 20.15 3.59
N LEU A 637 -32.01 20.19 4.85
CA LEU A 637 -31.24 19.14 5.50
C LEU A 637 -32.09 18.45 6.56
N SER A 638 -31.87 17.15 6.75
CA SER A 638 -32.47 16.40 7.85
C SER A 638 -31.45 15.42 8.40
N PHE A 639 -31.32 15.43 9.72
CA PHE A 639 -30.41 14.57 10.47
C PHE A 639 -31.22 13.46 11.17
N TRP A 640 -30.69 12.25 11.12
CA TRP A 640 -31.32 11.04 11.63
C TRP A 640 -30.34 10.30 12.53
N ARG A 641 -30.66 10.26 13.83
CA ARG A 641 -29.83 9.62 14.83
C ARG A 641 -30.14 8.13 14.94
N ASN A 642 -29.10 7.30 14.95
CA ASN A 642 -29.21 5.88 15.19
C ASN A 642 -29.36 5.57 16.70
N SER A 643 -30.50 4.98 17.07
CA SER A 643 -30.80 4.61 18.46
C SER A 643 -30.21 3.26 18.90
N GLY A 644 -29.63 2.47 17.97
CA GLY A 644 -28.90 1.21 18.17
C GLY A 644 -29.52 0.15 19.11
N GLY A 645 -30.83 0.20 19.32
CA GLY A 645 -31.56 -0.75 20.15
C GLY A 645 -31.47 -0.48 21.66
N ASP A 646 -32.66 -0.31 22.28
CA ASP A 646 -32.99 -0.11 23.69
C ASP A 646 -32.14 0.87 24.53
N GLU A 647 -32.76 1.99 24.94
CA GLU A 647 -32.28 2.96 25.96
C GLU A 647 -31.99 2.34 27.35
N SER A 648 -32.27 1.04 27.53
CA SER A 648 -32.10 0.29 28.79
C SER A 648 -30.70 -0.30 29.00
N GLY A 649 -29.82 -0.28 27.98
CA GLY A 649 -28.42 -0.71 28.09
C GLY A 649 -28.19 -2.23 28.18
N SER A 650 -29.21 -3.07 27.99
CA SER A 650 -29.11 -4.53 28.21
C SER A 650 -28.44 -5.32 27.06
N THR A 651 -28.23 -4.73 25.89
CA THR A 651 -27.60 -5.37 24.71
C THR A 651 -26.58 -4.43 24.08
N SER A 652 -25.62 -3.95 24.87
CA SER A 652 -24.58 -3.00 24.41
C SER A 652 -23.73 -3.63 23.29
N ARG A 653 -24.07 -3.33 22.04
CA ARG A 653 -23.17 -3.57 20.90
C ARG A 653 -22.07 -2.52 20.94
N THR A 654 -20.84 -2.97 20.76
CA THR A 654 -19.61 -2.17 20.85
C THR A 654 -19.14 -1.79 19.46
N SER A 655 -18.32 -0.74 19.38
CA SER A 655 -17.69 -0.33 18.13
C SER A 655 -16.24 0.14 18.34
N GLN A 656 -15.47 0.10 17.26
CA GLN A 656 -14.12 0.63 17.20
C GLN A 656 -14.08 1.81 16.23
N ARG A 657 -13.83 3.01 16.75
CA ARG A 657 -13.55 4.19 15.93
C ARG A 657 -12.06 4.28 15.63
N VAL A 658 -11.72 4.64 14.40
CA VAL A 658 -10.34 4.80 13.93
C VAL A 658 -10.19 6.16 13.27
N ALA A 659 -9.14 6.88 13.60
CA ALA A 659 -8.75 8.13 12.93
C ALA A 659 -7.35 7.94 12.36
N LEU A 660 -7.13 8.42 11.13
CA LEU A 660 -5.87 8.30 10.41
C LEU A 660 -5.16 9.64 10.32
N ARG A 661 -3.83 9.63 10.44
CA ARG A 661 -2.95 10.78 10.16
C ARG A 661 -1.78 10.37 9.26
N GLY A 662 -1.85 10.73 7.98
CA GLY A 662 -0.80 10.47 6.98
C GLY A 662 0.45 11.33 7.18
N ARG A 663 1.58 10.81 6.70
CA ARG A 663 2.90 11.46 6.65
C ARG A 663 3.48 11.48 5.24
N VAL A 664 3.62 10.30 4.64
CA VAL A 664 4.05 10.11 3.24
C VAL A 664 2.82 10.14 2.35
N SER A 665 1.74 9.49 2.81
CA SER A 665 0.42 9.60 2.19
C SER A 665 -0.23 10.94 2.50
N ASN A 666 -1.30 11.27 1.77
CA ASN A 666 -2.17 12.41 2.09
C ASN A 666 -2.61 12.38 3.57
N ARG A 667 -2.66 13.55 4.23
CA ARG A 667 -2.80 13.65 5.71
C ARG A 667 -4.06 12.98 6.26
N ARG A 668 -5.14 12.96 5.50
CA ARG A 668 -6.43 12.38 5.91
C ARG A 668 -6.58 10.90 5.56
N GLY A 669 -5.57 10.30 4.91
CA GLY A 669 -5.55 8.88 4.56
C GLY A 669 -6.68 8.48 3.61
N VAL A 670 -7.09 9.35 2.69
CA VAL A 670 -8.06 9.06 1.62
C VAL A 670 -7.49 7.95 0.72
N GLY A 671 -8.26 6.87 0.51
CA GLY A 671 -7.81 5.66 -0.19
C GLY A 671 -7.11 4.63 0.70
N ALA A 672 -6.99 4.89 2.02
CA ALA A 672 -6.44 3.92 2.95
C ALA A 672 -7.39 2.74 3.16
N LYS A 673 -6.83 1.53 3.26
CA LYS A 673 -7.56 0.29 3.52
C LYS A 673 -7.31 -0.14 4.95
N ILE A 674 -8.36 -0.17 5.77
CA ILE A 674 -8.31 -0.51 7.19
C ILE A 674 -8.99 -1.85 7.39
N GLN A 675 -8.28 -2.80 7.98
CA GLN A 675 -8.76 -4.14 8.29
C GLN A 675 -8.67 -4.39 9.79
N LEU A 676 -9.71 -4.96 10.38
CA LEU A 676 -9.84 -5.15 11.82
C LEU A 676 -10.32 -6.56 12.14
N ARG A 677 -9.78 -7.11 13.22
CA ARG A 677 -10.29 -8.34 13.85
C ARG A 677 -10.81 -8.09 15.24
N ALA A 678 -11.89 -8.77 15.58
CA ALA A 678 -12.35 -8.91 16.95
C ALA A 678 -12.98 -10.30 17.11
N GLY A 679 -12.39 -11.20 17.91
CA GLY A 679 -12.95 -12.54 18.13
C GLY A 679 -13.31 -13.26 16.83
N SER A 680 -14.57 -13.65 16.66
CA SER A 680 -15.05 -14.30 15.43
C SER A 680 -15.39 -13.35 14.27
N LEU A 681 -15.09 -12.05 14.35
CA LEU A 681 -15.35 -11.05 13.29
C LEU A 681 -14.07 -10.60 12.61
N SER A 682 -14.12 -10.54 11.27
CA SER A 682 -13.16 -9.83 10.42
C SER A 682 -13.90 -8.80 9.57
N THR A 683 -13.33 -7.61 9.43
CA THR A 683 -13.99 -6.51 8.71
C THR A 683 -12.99 -5.56 8.09
N ARG A 684 -13.38 -4.93 6.97
CA ARG A 684 -12.55 -4.04 6.19
C ARG A 684 -13.35 -2.80 5.76
N ILE A 685 -12.71 -1.65 5.83
CA ILE A 685 -13.22 -0.36 5.32
C ILE A 685 -12.13 0.26 4.44
N GLU A 686 -12.53 0.90 3.34
CA GLU A 686 -11.67 1.74 2.51
C GLU A 686 -12.19 3.17 2.59
N THR A 687 -11.31 4.13 2.88
CA THR A 687 -11.69 5.55 2.97
C THR A 687 -11.85 6.14 1.57
N SER A 688 -12.77 7.10 1.42
CA SER A 688 -13.10 7.70 0.13
C SER A 688 -13.45 9.17 0.26
N ALA A 689 -13.13 9.96 -0.76
CA ALA A 689 -13.51 11.36 -0.88
C ALA A 689 -14.20 11.60 -2.23
N SER A 690 -15.47 11.21 -2.33
CA SER A 690 -16.29 11.30 -3.56
C SER A 690 -17.57 12.08 -3.36
N THR A 691 -18.06 12.72 -4.42
CA THR A 691 -19.42 13.27 -4.50
C THR A 691 -20.17 12.72 -5.72
N PRO A 692 -21.35 12.08 -5.53
CA PRO A 692 -21.95 11.71 -4.25
C PRO A 692 -21.05 10.78 -3.41
N ALA A 693 -21.22 10.80 -2.09
CA ALA A 693 -20.47 9.93 -1.18
C ALA A 693 -20.81 8.45 -1.46
N VAL A 694 -19.78 7.61 -1.57
CA VAL A 694 -19.90 6.18 -1.92
C VAL A 694 -19.72 5.25 -0.71
N ALA A 695 -19.26 5.80 0.41
CA ALA A 695 -19.02 5.15 1.69
C ALA A 695 -19.18 6.17 2.83
N PRO A 696 -19.29 5.74 4.10
CA PRO A 696 -19.31 6.64 5.26
C PRO A 696 -18.09 7.57 5.32
N GLY A 697 -18.28 8.76 5.90
CA GLY A 697 -17.25 9.79 6.02
C GLY A 697 -16.28 9.58 7.20
N ASP A 698 -16.54 8.60 8.05
CA ASP A 698 -15.67 8.20 9.16
C ASP A 698 -15.36 6.69 9.12
N VAL A 699 -14.42 6.25 9.95
CA VAL A 699 -14.05 4.85 10.08
C VAL A 699 -14.54 4.31 11.43
N VAL A 700 -15.73 3.71 11.40
CA VAL A 700 -16.35 3.07 12.56
C VAL A 700 -16.69 1.61 12.22
N PHE A 701 -16.15 0.69 13.01
CA PHE A 701 -16.45 -0.73 12.92
C PHE A 701 -17.42 -1.15 14.01
N GLY A 702 -18.58 -1.69 13.68
CA GLY A 702 -19.40 -2.42 14.63
C GLY A 702 -18.75 -3.75 14.98
N LEU A 703 -18.74 -4.09 16.28
CA LEU A 703 -18.09 -5.30 16.79
C LEU A 703 -19.11 -6.33 17.30
N GLY A 704 -20.40 -6.01 17.23
CA GLY A 704 -21.48 -6.78 17.81
C GLY A 704 -21.29 -6.92 19.31
N ILE A 705 -21.21 -8.17 19.76
CA ILE A 705 -21.08 -8.54 21.17
C ILE A 705 -19.64 -8.45 21.71
N ARG A 706 -18.66 -8.08 20.88
CA ARG A 706 -17.24 -8.30 21.16
C ARG A 706 -16.64 -7.07 21.84
N PRO A 707 -15.95 -7.21 22.98
CA PRO A 707 -15.63 -6.06 23.84
C PRO A 707 -14.69 -5.02 23.23
N GLY A 708 -14.02 -5.33 22.11
CA GLY A 708 -13.08 -4.44 21.43
C GLY A 708 -12.28 -5.19 20.37
N ALA A 709 -11.51 -4.44 19.56
CA ALA A 709 -10.67 -5.00 18.51
C ALA A 709 -9.41 -5.69 19.07
N ASP A 710 -8.97 -6.75 18.41
CA ASP A 710 -7.81 -7.57 18.77
C ASP A 710 -6.57 -7.02 18.07
N THR A 711 -6.74 -6.76 16.77
CA THR A 711 -5.75 -6.20 15.87
C THR A 711 -6.43 -5.27 14.88
N LEU A 712 -5.67 -4.29 14.41
CA LEU A 712 -6.04 -3.40 13.31
C LEU A 712 -4.84 -3.27 12.37
N ARG A 713 -5.10 -3.20 11.07
CA ARG A 713 -4.08 -2.99 10.05
C ARG A 713 -4.54 -1.92 9.07
N VAL A 714 -3.61 -1.06 8.68
CA VAL A 714 -3.80 -0.01 7.68
C VAL A 714 -2.81 -0.26 6.55
N LEU A 715 -3.32 -0.37 5.32
CA LEU A 715 -2.54 -0.17 4.11
C LEU A 715 -2.80 1.25 3.63
N TRP A 716 -1.79 2.10 3.75
CA TRP A 716 -1.83 3.50 3.37
C TRP A 716 -1.75 3.66 1.84
N PRO A 717 -2.24 4.77 1.26
CA PRO A 717 -2.16 5.06 -0.18
C PRO A 717 -0.74 5.02 -0.76
N SER A 718 0.26 5.47 0.01
CA SER A 718 1.70 5.36 -0.31
C SER A 718 2.19 3.90 -0.40
N GLY A 719 1.36 2.95 0.02
CA GLY A 719 1.67 1.54 0.17
C GLY A 719 2.29 1.18 1.51
N VAL A 720 2.50 2.11 2.45
CA VAL A 720 2.97 1.78 3.80
C VAL A 720 1.99 0.82 4.48
N LEU A 721 2.47 -0.29 5.02
CA LEU A 721 1.65 -1.28 5.72
C LEU A 721 1.90 -1.22 7.23
N GLN A 722 0.91 -0.81 8.02
CA GLN A 722 1.04 -0.64 9.46
C GLN A 722 0.02 -1.49 10.21
N ALA A 723 0.41 -2.08 11.34
CA ALA A 723 -0.48 -2.87 12.17
C ALA A 723 -0.38 -2.46 13.64
N GLU A 724 -1.51 -2.43 14.32
CA GLU A 724 -1.68 -2.13 15.73
C GLU A 724 -2.28 -3.35 16.44
N ALA A 725 -1.74 -3.71 17.60
CA ALA A 725 -2.22 -4.83 18.41
C ALA A 725 -2.35 -4.43 19.88
N ALA A 726 -3.24 -5.09 20.61
CA ALA A 726 -3.47 -4.82 22.03
C ALA A 726 -2.23 -5.18 22.88
N ALA A 727 -1.40 -4.20 23.25
CA ALA A 727 -0.16 -4.41 24.02
C ALA A 727 -0.30 -4.12 25.53
N GLY A 728 0.26 -5.01 26.35
CA GLY A 728 0.25 -5.02 27.83
C GLY A 728 1.06 -3.94 28.50
N VAL A 729 0.49 -3.22 29.47
CA VAL A 729 1.30 -2.51 30.48
C VAL A 729 1.61 -3.49 31.61
N GLY A 730 2.89 -3.82 31.82
CA GLY A 730 3.35 -4.57 33.00
C GLY A 730 3.21 -6.10 32.92
N GLY A 731 3.24 -6.70 31.72
CA GLY A 731 3.27 -8.16 31.55
C GLY A 731 1.91 -8.87 31.57
N ALA A 732 0.79 -8.12 31.58
CA ALA A 732 -0.53 -8.61 31.24
C ALA A 732 -1.04 -7.87 30.00
N LEU A 733 -1.33 -8.59 28.90
CA LEU A 733 -1.94 -8.02 27.69
C LEU A 733 -3.32 -7.41 28.05
N PRO A 734 -3.68 -6.16 27.68
CA PRO A 734 -5.07 -5.78 27.58
C PRO A 734 -5.72 -6.71 26.57
N SER A 735 -6.96 -7.09 26.81
CA SER A 735 -7.65 -7.99 25.88
C SER A 735 -7.88 -7.34 24.52
N THR A 736 -8.00 -6.00 24.43
CA THR A 736 -8.44 -5.29 23.21
C THR A 736 -7.79 -3.91 23.04
N LEU A 737 -7.79 -3.37 21.81
CA LEU A 737 -7.40 -2.01 21.44
C LEU A 737 -8.34 -0.96 22.07
N ARG A 738 -7.83 0.28 22.20
CA ARG A 738 -8.62 1.42 22.70
C ARG A 738 -9.46 2.03 21.58
N SER A 739 -10.62 2.57 21.93
CA SER A 739 -11.51 3.33 21.03
C SER A 739 -11.76 4.73 21.62
N PRO A 740 -11.60 5.82 20.83
CA PRO A 740 -11.07 5.85 19.47
C PRO A 740 -9.58 5.48 19.42
N LEU A 741 -9.15 4.90 18.30
CA LEU A 741 -7.75 4.65 17.99
C LEU A 741 -7.26 5.68 16.96
N MET A 742 -6.25 6.46 17.31
CA MET A 742 -5.53 7.30 16.36
C MET A 742 -4.36 6.51 15.79
N VAL A 743 -4.29 6.37 14.47
CA VAL A 743 -3.19 5.71 13.76
C VAL A 743 -2.46 6.77 12.96
N GLU A 744 -1.27 7.13 13.41
CA GLU A 744 -0.36 8.00 12.65
C GLU A 744 0.51 7.11 11.75
N GLU A 745 0.59 7.45 10.46
CA GLU A 745 1.42 6.75 9.49
C GLU A 745 2.87 6.79 9.97
N LEU A 746 3.52 5.63 9.98
CA LEU A 746 4.93 5.56 10.28
C LEU A 746 5.72 6.20 9.13
N ASP A 747 6.61 7.15 9.47
CA ASP A 747 7.61 7.67 8.52
C ASP A 747 8.67 6.60 8.28
N ARG A 748 8.32 5.67 7.40
CA ARG A 748 9.11 4.52 7.03
C ARG A 748 9.82 4.85 5.73
N LYS A 749 11.14 4.68 5.72
CA LYS A 749 11.92 4.69 4.49
C LYS A 749 11.55 3.43 3.69
N PRO A 750 10.81 3.52 2.58
CA PRO A 750 10.44 2.36 1.78
C PRO A 750 11.68 1.68 1.16
N SER A 751 12.83 2.38 1.09
CA SER A 751 14.07 1.82 0.59
C SER A 751 15.33 2.40 1.25
N SER A 752 16.35 1.55 1.32
CA SER A 752 17.77 1.88 1.45
C SER A 752 18.56 0.62 1.19
N CYS A 753 19.84 0.77 0.90
CA CYS A 753 20.76 -0.35 0.66
C CYS A 753 20.89 -1.27 1.89
N PRO A 754 21.29 -2.54 1.70
CA PRO A 754 21.53 -3.48 2.79
C PRO A 754 22.62 -2.97 3.74
N PHE A 755 22.57 -3.45 4.99
CA PHE A 755 23.50 -3.01 6.03
C PHE A 755 24.71 -3.92 6.14
N LEU A 756 25.86 -3.30 6.37
CA LEU A 756 27.14 -3.97 6.56
C LEU A 756 27.58 -3.92 8.02
N PHE A 757 27.83 -5.08 8.62
CA PHE A 757 28.42 -5.22 9.95
C PHE A 757 29.71 -6.02 9.92
N THR A 758 30.67 -5.65 10.76
CA THR A 758 31.95 -6.36 10.88
C THR A 758 32.32 -6.63 12.33
N TRP A 759 33.02 -7.74 12.58
CA TRP A 759 33.53 -8.05 13.91
C TRP A 759 34.77 -7.19 14.21
N ASN A 760 34.66 -6.27 15.17
CA ASN A 760 35.74 -5.34 15.50
C ASN A 760 36.72 -5.87 16.57
N GLY A 761 36.51 -7.09 17.06
CA GLY A 761 37.29 -7.71 18.14
C GLY A 761 36.47 -7.97 19.40
N ASP A 762 35.43 -7.17 19.62
CA ASP A 762 34.59 -7.23 20.83
C ASP A 762 33.11 -7.49 20.50
N ARG A 763 32.58 -6.87 19.43
CA ARG A 763 31.20 -7.02 18.95
C ARG A 763 31.11 -6.82 17.44
N PHE A 764 29.94 -7.09 16.86
CA PHE A 764 29.64 -6.60 15.52
C PHE A 764 29.36 -5.10 15.58
N GLU A 765 30.04 -4.35 14.71
CA GLU A 765 29.92 -2.90 14.53
C GLU A 765 29.22 -2.60 13.21
N PHE A 766 28.25 -1.69 13.21
CA PHE A 766 27.63 -1.17 12.00
C PHE A 766 28.63 -0.27 11.26
N ILE A 767 28.88 -0.56 9.98
CA ILE A 767 29.83 0.19 9.16
C ILE A 767 29.12 1.23 8.32
N THR A 768 28.23 0.79 7.44
CA THR A 768 27.44 1.63 6.53
C THR A 768 26.34 0.78 5.89
N ASP A 769 25.44 1.43 5.17
CA ASP A 769 24.73 0.83 4.04
C ASP A 769 25.68 0.61 2.86
N PHE A 770 25.49 -0.47 2.09
CA PHE A 770 26.32 -0.81 0.93
C PHE A 770 25.49 -1.41 -0.21
N MET A 771 26.04 -1.45 -1.43
CA MET A 771 25.36 -1.76 -2.69
C MET A 771 24.29 -0.74 -3.11
N GLY A 772 24.34 0.50 -2.61
CA GLY A 772 23.34 1.50 -2.96
C GLY A 772 23.46 2.06 -4.35
N ALA A 773 24.67 2.12 -4.89
CA ALA A 773 24.85 2.46 -6.29
C ALA A 773 24.25 1.39 -7.22
N GLY A 774 24.10 0.15 -6.73
CA GLY A 774 23.46 -0.96 -7.42
C GLY A 774 21.93 -0.96 -7.34
N GLU A 775 21.32 0.02 -6.67
CA GLU A 775 19.87 0.21 -6.68
C GLU A 775 19.38 0.34 -8.11
N MET A 776 18.32 -0.38 -8.46
CA MET A 776 17.71 -0.33 -9.78
C MET A 776 16.26 0.10 -9.71
N ALA A 777 15.77 0.66 -10.83
CA ALA A 777 14.38 1.06 -10.98
C ALA A 777 13.96 2.28 -10.15
N TYR A 778 14.92 3.04 -9.60
CA TYR A 778 14.68 4.32 -8.96
C TYR A 778 14.22 5.35 -10.01
N TRP A 779 13.09 6.01 -9.76
CA TRP A 779 12.48 6.95 -10.69
C TRP A 779 13.22 8.29 -10.64
N GLU A 780 13.61 8.80 -11.82
CA GLU A 780 14.31 10.09 -11.95
C GLU A 780 13.51 11.10 -12.78
N GLY A 781 12.58 10.63 -13.59
CA GLY A 781 11.80 11.46 -14.49
C GLY A 781 10.86 10.63 -15.36
N PRO A 782 9.95 11.27 -16.11
CA PRO A 782 9.01 10.58 -16.99
C PRO A 782 9.71 9.60 -17.95
N GLY A 783 9.48 8.29 -17.75
CA GLY A 783 10.07 7.22 -18.55
C GLY A 783 11.57 6.99 -18.34
N LYS A 784 12.21 7.67 -17.38
CA LYS A 784 13.62 7.52 -17.00
C LYS A 784 13.72 6.92 -15.60
N TYR A 785 14.48 5.84 -15.51
CA TYR A 785 14.94 5.27 -14.25
C TYR A 785 16.46 5.34 -14.22
N ASN A 786 17.02 5.26 -13.02
CA ASN A 786 18.46 5.31 -12.80
C ASN A 786 19.22 4.18 -13.52
N ILE A 787 20.51 4.41 -13.74
CA ILE A 787 21.43 3.38 -14.25
C ILE A 787 22.21 2.80 -13.05
N PRO A 788 21.97 1.53 -12.67
CA PRO A 788 22.65 0.93 -11.53
C PRO A 788 24.16 0.73 -11.81
N ASP A 789 24.99 0.98 -10.80
CA ASP A 789 26.37 0.53 -10.70
C ASP A 789 26.44 -0.72 -9.82
N PRO A 790 26.50 -1.93 -10.38
CA PRO A 790 26.50 -3.13 -9.56
C PRO A 790 27.76 -3.29 -8.70
N LEU A 791 28.85 -2.58 -9.01
CA LEU A 791 30.14 -2.77 -8.36
C LEU A 791 30.44 -1.66 -7.34
N GLU A 792 30.40 -2.00 -6.06
CA GLU A 792 30.73 -1.07 -4.98
C GLU A 792 31.95 -1.54 -4.17
N TYR A 793 32.74 -0.57 -3.68
CA TYR A 793 33.86 -0.78 -2.79
C TYR A 793 33.66 -0.01 -1.49
N VAL A 794 33.43 -0.72 -0.40
CA VAL A 794 33.26 -0.11 0.93
C VAL A 794 34.55 -0.19 1.73
N ARG A 795 35.00 0.95 2.26
CA ARG A 795 36.15 1.00 3.17
C ARG A 795 35.81 0.47 4.55
N ILE A 796 36.63 -0.44 5.06
CA ILE A 796 36.58 -0.95 6.45
C ILE A 796 37.96 -0.77 7.09
N ARG A 797 38.02 -0.04 8.20
CA ARG A 797 39.31 0.19 8.89
C ARG A 797 39.78 -1.06 9.63
N GLY A 798 41.09 -1.15 9.90
CA GLY A 798 41.68 -2.30 10.58
C GLY A 798 41.22 -2.48 12.04
N ASP A 799 40.72 -1.42 12.69
CA ASP A 799 40.07 -1.49 14.00
C ASP A 799 38.64 -2.04 13.93
N GLN A 800 37.97 -1.91 12.78
CA GLN A 800 36.58 -2.33 12.57
C GLN A 800 36.44 -3.79 12.13
N LEU A 801 37.51 -4.39 11.58
CA LEU A 801 37.52 -5.80 11.17
C LEU A 801 38.76 -6.52 11.73
N ARG A 802 38.55 -7.32 12.77
CA ARG A 802 39.59 -8.12 13.43
C ARG A 802 39.32 -9.61 13.33
N PRO A 803 40.37 -10.44 13.30
CA PRO A 803 40.19 -11.89 13.23
C PRO A 803 39.66 -12.44 14.57
N ILE A 804 38.72 -13.38 14.48
CA ILE A 804 38.24 -14.23 15.59
C ILE A 804 38.19 -15.68 15.11
N ASP A 805 38.79 -16.59 15.87
CA ASP A 805 38.93 -18.02 15.52
C ASP A 805 39.53 -18.26 14.12
N GLY A 806 40.49 -17.42 13.71
CA GLY A 806 41.12 -17.49 12.38
C GLY A 806 40.24 -17.02 11.23
N ARG A 807 39.12 -16.34 11.49
CA ARG A 807 38.20 -15.79 10.48
C ARG A 807 38.05 -14.28 10.60
N LEU A 808 37.91 -13.60 9.46
CA LEU A 808 37.37 -12.25 9.39
C LEU A 808 35.87 -12.39 9.12
N ARG A 809 35.02 -11.90 10.05
CA ARG A 809 33.57 -12.11 10.00
C ARG A 809 32.85 -10.84 9.56
N ILE A 810 32.01 -10.97 8.53
CA ILE A 810 31.22 -9.91 7.93
C ILE A 810 29.75 -10.37 7.85
N ARG A 811 28.82 -9.46 8.14
CA ARG A 811 27.37 -9.72 8.03
C ARG A 811 26.75 -8.68 7.13
N VAL A 812 25.98 -9.17 6.17
CA VAL A 812 25.17 -8.38 5.26
C VAL A 812 23.72 -8.67 5.62
N THR A 813 22.97 -7.66 6.01
CA THR A 813 21.57 -7.81 6.41
C THR A 813 20.68 -6.99 5.49
N ASN A 814 19.63 -7.62 4.94
CA ASN A 814 18.58 -6.90 4.22
C ASN A 814 17.55 -6.46 5.26
N GLU A 815 17.48 -5.16 5.53
CA GLU A 815 16.83 -4.61 6.73
C GLU A 815 15.58 -3.78 6.40
N LEU A 816 15.30 -3.57 5.11
CA LEU A 816 14.25 -2.66 4.63
C LEU A 816 13.33 -3.35 3.62
N GLU A 817 12.33 -2.62 3.12
CA GLU A 817 11.33 -3.08 2.17
C GLU A 817 11.88 -3.19 0.73
N GLU A 818 12.86 -4.07 0.57
CA GLU A 818 13.59 -4.26 -0.68
C GLU A 818 13.99 -5.73 -0.92
N ALA A 819 14.45 -6.02 -2.14
CA ALA A 819 15.12 -7.26 -2.49
C ALA A 819 16.60 -7.00 -2.81
N LEU A 820 17.48 -7.77 -2.18
CA LEU A 820 18.92 -7.75 -2.45
C LEU A 820 19.29 -8.87 -3.41
N PHE A 821 20.12 -8.58 -4.40
CA PHE A 821 20.66 -9.49 -5.41
C PHE A 821 22.20 -9.47 -5.38
N ALA A 822 22.84 -10.35 -4.61
CA ALA A 822 24.30 -10.40 -4.52
C ALA A 822 24.90 -11.50 -5.42
N ASP A 823 25.90 -11.17 -6.25
CA ASP A 823 26.53 -12.09 -7.22
C ASP A 823 28.01 -12.39 -6.89
N ARG A 824 28.78 -11.37 -6.49
CA ARG A 824 30.17 -11.56 -6.06
C ARG A 824 30.51 -10.70 -4.86
N ILE A 825 31.15 -11.30 -3.86
CA ILE A 825 31.70 -10.59 -2.72
C ILE A 825 33.16 -10.99 -2.55
N GLU A 826 34.05 -10.00 -2.48
CA GLU A 826 35.49 -10.19 -2.31
C GLU A 826 36.03 -9.22 -1.27
N LEU A 827 36.94 -9.69 -0.41
CA LEU A 827 37.63 -8.82 0.55
C LEU A 827 39.05 -8.53 0.05
N LEU A 828 39.41 -7.26 -0.03
CA LEU A 828 40.76 -6.81 -0.31
C LEU A 828 41.39 -6.34 1.00
N ALA A 829 42.59 -6.81 1.32
CA ALA A 829 43.38 -6.34 2.45
C ALA A 829 44.64 -5.61 1.96
N ILE A 830 44.77 -4.34 2.34
CA ILE A 830 45.86 -3.47 1.89
C ILE A 830 46.65 -3.01 3.11
N ALA A 831 47.92 -3.39 3.18
CA ALA A 831 48.84 -2.91 4.20
C ALA A 831 49.46 -1.59 3.77
N HIS A 832 49.49 -0.60 4.67
CA HIS A 832 50.09 0.70 4.39
C HIS A 832 50.64 1.35 5.68
N PRO A 833 51.57 2.32 5.58
CA PRO A 833 51.97 3.16 6.71
C PRO A 833 50.76 3.80 7.41
N ARG A 834 50.82 3.90 8.75
CA ARG A 834 49.69 4.37 9.57
C ARG A 834 49.34 5.85 9.36
N ASP A 835 50.26 6.64 8.84
CA ASP A 835 50.11 8.06 8.50
C ASP A 835 49.47 8.31 7.12
N ILE A 836 49.19 7.23 6.36
CA ILE A 836 48.47 7.28 5.09
C ILE A 836 47.06 6.75 5.31
N GLU A 837 46.05 7.52 4.91
CA GLU A 837 44.67 7.06 4.83
C GLU A 837 44.35 6.56 3.42
N LEU A 838 43.60 5.45 3.32
CA LEU A 838 43.17 4.88 2.04
C LEU A 838 41.66 5.00 1.86
N TYR A 839 41.23 5.46 0.68
CA TYR A 839 39.83 5.61 0.31
C TYR A 839 39.59 5.08 -1.11
N PRO A 840 38.56 4.25 -1.37
CA PRO A 840 38.07 4.06 -2.72
C PRO A 840 37.41 5.35 -3.23
N ASN A 841 37.12 5.46 -4.52
CA ASN A 841 36.31 6.55 -5.08
C ASN A 841 34.83 6.42 -4.66
N GLU A 842 34.55 6.45 -3.36
CA GLU A 842 33.17 6.50 -2.82
C GLU A 842 32.49 7.78 -3.32
N GLY A 843 31.18 7.72 -3.57
CA GLY A 843 30.42 8.80 -4.20
C GLY A 843 29.71 8.34 -5.48
N MET A 844 28.42 8.06 -5.36
CA MET A 844 27.58 7.59 -6.44
C MET A 844 27.40 8.69 -7.51
N THR A 845 27.63 8.35 -8.78
CA THR A 845 27.43 9.23 -9.94
C THR A 845 26.75 8.51 -11.08
N GLU A 846 26.09 9.26 -11.95
CA GLU A 846 25.55 8.78 -13.22
C GLU A 846 26.29 9.46 -14.40
N PRO A 847 26.99 8.71 -15.27
CA PRO A 847 27.24 7.27 -15.22
C PRO A 847 28.25 6.87 -14.14
N PRO A 848 28.32 5.56 -13.81
CA PRO A 848 29.28 5.01 -12.85
C PRO A 848 30.75 5.33 -13.14
N LYS A 849 31.57 5.45 -12.08
CA LYS A 849 33.02 5.72 -12.19
C LYS A 849 33.83 4.42 -12.07
N PRO A 850 34.90 4.24 -12.86
CA PRO A 850 35.80 3.10 -12.68
C PRO A 850 36.50 3.17 -11.32
N PHE A 851 36.75 2.00 -10.71
CA PHE A 851 37.45 1.88 -9.43
C PHE A 851 38.81 2.61 -9.44
N ARG A 852 39.04 3.42 -8.40
CA ARG A 852 40.28 4.12 -8.11
C ARG A 852 40.51 4.13 -6.60
N LEU A 853 41.75 3.88 -6.19
CA LEU A 853 42.19 3.94 -4.80
C LEU A 853 42.99 5.24 -4.57
N PHE A 854 42.66 5.97 -3.51
CA PHE A 854 43.32 7.20 -3.09
C PHE A 854 44.10 6.96 -1.81
N GLY A 855 45.41 7.24 -1.85
CA GLY A 855 46.22 7.41 -0.64
C GLY A 855 46.32 8.88 -0.29
N VAL A 856 46.10 9.23 0.97
CA VAL A 856 46.14 10.62 1.44
C VAL A 856 46.99 10.71 2.70
N ALA A 857 47.96 11.62 2.73
CA ALA A 857 48.80 11.91 3.89
C ALA A 857 48.56 13.33 4.41
N GLY A 858 48.63 13.50 5.73
CA GLY A 858 48.61 14.81 6.38
C GLY A 858 47.28 15.59 6.25
N GLY A 859 46.13 14.89 6.26
CA GLY A 859 44.82 15.52 6.14
C GLY A 859 44.53 16.54 7.25
N HIS A 860 44.07 17.74 6.88
CA HIS A 860 43.64 18.78 7.81
C HIS A 860 42.34 19.45 7.34
N ALA A 861 41.54 19.98 8.28
CA ALA A 861 40.32 20.70 7.93
C ALA A 861 40.64 22.03 7.23
N PRO A 862 39.95 22.39 6.13
CA PRO A 862 39.99 23.73 5.57
C PRO A 862 39.07 24.67 6.36
N ARG A 863 39.28 25.99 6.25
CA ARG A 863 38.28 26.95 6.76
C ARG A 863 37.04 26.87 5.89
N ALA A 864 35.86 26.75 6.50
CA ALA A 864 34.59 26.63 5.79
C ALA A 864 33.60 27.77 6.11
N VAL A 865 32.86 28.19 5.08
CA VAL A 865 31.79 29.19 5.18
C VAL A 865 30.57 28.68 4.42
N ASP A 866 29.40 28.71 5.07
CA ASP A 866 28.11 28.32 4.47
C ASP A 866 27.59 29.37 3.44
N GLU A 867 26.40 29.16 2.88
CA GLU A 867 25.76 30.09 1.96
C GLU A 867 25.29 31.40 2.62
N HIS A 868 25.13 31.41 3.95
CA HIS A 868 24.73 32.57 4.74
C HIS A 868 25.93 33.47 5.10
N GLY A 869 27.15 32.95 4.96
CA GLY A 869 28.39 33.64 5.31
C GLY A 869 28.89 33.34 6.73
N HIS A 870 28.31 32.37 7.43
CA HIS A 870 28.78 31.95 8.75
C HIS A 870 30.01 31.06 8.63
N ASP A 871 30.95 31.21 9.57
CA ASP A 871 32.08 30.30 9.69
C ASP A 871 31.60 29.01 10.37
N VAL A 872 31.67 27.90 9.64
CA VAL A 872 31.17 26.57 10.07
C VAL A 872 32.31 25.56 10.20
N THR A 873 33.55 26.05 10.34
CA THR A 873 34.75 25.19 10.39
C THR A 873 34.67 24.18 11.54
N ASP A 874 34.15 24.55 12.71
CA ASP A 874 34.01 23.64 13.86
C ASP A 874 32.96 22.53 13.65
N ARG A 875 32.10 22.65 12.62
CA ARG A 875 31.07 21.68 12.22
C ARG A 875 31.52 20.76 11.08
N ILE A 876 32.78 20.79 10.69
CA ILE A 876 33.31 19.94 9.59
C ILE A 876 34.68 19.34 9.93
N GLU A 877 35.14 19.45 11.17
CA GLU A 877 36.48 19.01 11.59
C GLU A 877 36.53 17.50 11.87
N GLU A 878 35.49 16.94 12.46
CA GLU A 878 35.42 15.56 12.94
C GLU A 878 34.11 14.89 12.53
N VAL A 879 34.10 13.56 12.41
CA VAL A 879 32.86 12.81 12.19
C VAL A 879 32.17 12.63 13.55
N ASP A 880 31.55 13.69 14.05
CA ASP A 880 30.95 13.79 15.38
C ASP A 880 29.44 14.09 15.37
N ARG A 881 28.82 14.08 14.17
CA ARG A 881 27.41 14.39 13.91
C ARG A 881 27.05 15.85 14.15
N ARG A 882 28.02 16.76 14.08
CA ARG A 882 27.79 18.20 14.08
C ARG A 882 28.16 18.74 12.71
N TYR A 883 27.18 18.87 11.83
CA TYR A 883 27.33 19.32 10.45
C TYR A 883 26.45 20.55 10.18
N PRO A 884 26.76 21.41 9.19
CA PRO A 884 25.85 22.48 8.75
C PRO A 884 24.48 21.91 8.30
N ASP A 885 23.39 22.46 8.82
CA ASP A 885 22.03 21.90 8.73
C ASP A 885 20.91 22.95 8.67
N ASP A 886 21.23 24.23 8.57
CA ASP A 886 20.28 25.35 8.60
C ASP A 886 19.79 25.81 7.21
N PHE A 887 20.19 25.11 6.15
CA PHE A 887 19.67 25.34 4.80
C PHE A 887 18.16 25.08 4.75
N ALA A 888 17.43 25.93 4.02
CA ALA A 888 15.97 25.84 3.95
C ALA A 888 15.52 24.57 3.22
N LEU A 889 14.70 23.74 3.87
CA LEU A 889 14.14 22.52 3.28
C LEU A 889 12.95 22.83 2.35
N LYS A 890 12.79 22.02 1.32
CA LYS A 890 11.55 21.95 0.53
C LYS A 890 10.60 20.93 1.17
N GLN A 891 9.32 21.02 0.82
CA GLN A 891 8.29 20.08 1.30
C GLN A 891 8.53 18.62 0.86
N PHE A 892 9.22 18.41 -0.27
CA PHE A 892 9.59 17.08 -0.77
C PHE A 892 10.87 16.58 -0.07
N ARG A 893 10.88 15.32 0.36
CA ARG A 893 12.06 14.70 1.02
C ARG A 893 13.26 14.72 0.08
N GLY A 894 14.46 14.89 0.62
CA GLY A 894 15.69 15.01 -0.18
C GLY A 894 15.91 16.32 -0.93
N TYR A 895 14.91 17.21 -1.01
CA TYR A 895 15.04 18.53 -1.63
C TYR A 895 15.21 19.65 -0.59
N ALA A 896 16.08 20.61 -0.94
CA ALA A 896 16.32 21.85 -0.22
C ALA A 896 16.40 23.03 -1.20
N GLU A 897 16.45 24.26 -0.68
CA GLU A 897 16.97 25.39 -1.45
C GLU A 897 18.43 25.15 -1.82
N GLN A 898 18.89 25.79 -2.89
CA GLN A 898 20.29 25.69 -3.29
C GLN A 898 21.19 26.27 -2.19
N HIS A 899 22.09 25.44 -1.67
CA HIS A 899 23.02 25.78 -0.60
C HIS A 899 24.46 25.45 -1.00
N SER A 900 25.43 25.95 -0.21
CA SER A 900 26.83 25.76 -0.59
C SER A 900 27.80 25.81 0.57
N LEU A 901 28.84 24.97 0.51
CA LEU A 901 29.96 24.99 1.44
C LEU A 901 31.20 25.54 0.74
N THR A 902 31.63 26.75 1.09
CA THR A 902 32.82 27.41 0.55
C THR A 902 34.05 27.10 1.42
N LEU A 903 35.09 26.53 0.84
CA LEU A 903 36.29 26.05 1.52
C LEU A 903 37.52 26.88 1.11
N ASP A 904 38.28 27.41 2.07
CA ASP A 904 39.64 27.91 1.85
C ASP A 904 40.64 26.81 2.22
N LEU A 905 41.29 26.25 1.20
CA LEU A 905 42.18 25.10 1.32
C LEU A 905 43.50 25.41 2.05
N GLY A 906 43.78 26.70 2.32
CA GLY A 906 45.03 27.11 2.97
C GLY A 906 46.25 27.10 2.04
N PRO A 907 47.48 26.98 2.58
CA PRO A 907 48.71 26.86 1.79
C PRO A 907 48.70 25.61 0.90
N ARG A 908 49.18 25.75 -0.35
CA ARG A 908 48.98 24.74 -1.40
C ARG A 908 49.89 23.51 -1.24
N GLU A 909 49.28 22.34 -1.06
CA GLU A 909 49.94 21.03 -1.23
C GLU A 909 50.30 20.76 -2.70
N LYS A 910 51.33 19.94 -2.98
CA LYS A 910 51.79 19.66 -4.37
C LYS A 910 50.75 18.90 -5.21
N ALA A 911 49.92 18.07 -4.59
CA ALA A 911 48.86 17.30 -5.21
C ALA A 911 47.69 17.16 -4.21
N PRO A 912 46.86 18.20 -4.06
CA PRO A 912 45.83 18.23 -3.02
C PRO A 912 44.69 17.26 -3.35
N VAL A 913 44.30 16.46 -2.36
CA VAL A 913 43.08 15.64 -2.37
C VAL A 913 42.12 16.22 -1.35
N LEU A 914 40.88 16.48 -1.79
CA LEU A 914 39.77 16.86 -0.92
C LEU A 914 39.01 15.61 -0.50
N LEU A 915 38.77 15.44 0.79
CA LEU A 915 37.95 14.37 1.36
C LEU A 915 36.68 15.00 1.90
N LEU A 916 35.53 14.58 1.38
CA LEU A 916 34.21 15.02 1.84
C LEU A 916 33.50 13.83 2.48
N THR A 917 33.40 13.81 3.80
CA THR A 917 32.66 12.80 4.55
C THR A 917 31.29 13.38 4.94
N GLY A 918 30.23 12.73 4.51
CA GLY A 918 28.87 13.20 4.78
C GLY A 918 27.83 12.12 4.50
N TRP A 919 26.58 12.44 4.76
CA TRP A 919 25.43 11.56 4.52
C TRP A 919 24.31 12.32 3.81
N THR A 920 23.39 11.59 3.17
CA THR A 920 22.31 12.17 2.37
C THR A 920 20.96 11.73 2.93
N ASP A 921 20.04 12.67 3.14
CA ASP A 921 18.62 12.37 3.32
C ASP A 921 17.98 12.27 1.93
N TYR A 922 17.59 11.05 1.52
CA TYR A 922 17.18 10.76 0.14
C TYR A 922 15.76 11.19 -0.18
N ALA A 923 15.54 11.56 -1.43
CA ALA A 923 14.23 11.47 -2.05
C ALA A 923 13.99 10.02 -2.48
N PHE A 924 12.78 9.51 -2.35
CA PHE A 924 12.37 8.25 -2.97
C PHE A 924 11.77 8.49 -4.36
N SER A 925 11.45 7.40 -5.07
CA SER A 925 10.81 7.47 -6.39
C SER A 925 9.54 8.34 -6.36
N SER A 926 8.68 8.17 -5.34
CA SER A 926 7.47 9.00 -5.18
C SER A 926 7.76 10.47 -4.84
N ASP A 927 8.78 10.74 -4.00
CA ASP A 927 9.21 12.13 -3.71
C ASP A 927 9.70 12.84 -4.98
N ASN A 928 10.43 12.13 -5.85
CA ASN A 928 10.91 12.68 -7.12
C ASN A 928 9.76 12.93 -8.09
N VAL A 929 8.75 12.06 -8.13
CA VAL A 929 7.52 12.28 -8.90
C VAL A 929 6.90 13.60 -8.46
N ALA A 930 6.56 13.75 -7.18
CA ALA A 930 5.95 14.96 -6.63
C ALA A 930 6.79 16.22 -6.91
N ALA A 931 8.11 16.15 -6.66
CA ALA A 931 9.01 17.27 -6.89
C ALA A 931 9.11 17.64 -8.38
N HIS A 932 9.16 16.66 -9.29
CA HIS A 932 9.18 16.91 -10.73
C HIS A 932 7.88 17.57 -11.20
N GLN A 933 6.73 17.15 -10.68
CA GLN A 933 5.44 17.76 -10.99
C GLN A 933 5.36 19.22 -10.50
N ALA A 934 6.01 19.53 -9.39
CA ALA A 934 6.20 20.89 -8.90
C ALA A 934 7.22 21.72 -9.72
N GLY A 935 7.88 21.12 -10.71
CA GLY A 935 8.89 21.76 -11.55
C GLY A 935 10.28 21.81 -10.92
N LEU A 936 10.57 20.96 -9.94
CA LEU A 936 11.86 20.85 -9.26
C LEU A 936 12.66 19.66 -9.79
N SER A 937 13.99 19.76 -9.69
CA SER A 937 14.92 18.67 -10.00
C SER A 937 16.09 18.68 -9.03
N LEU A 938 16.65 17.51 -8.75
CA LEU A 938 17.86 17.40 -7.93
C LEU A 938 19.07 17.87 -8.74
N ALA A 939 19.93 18.64 -8.08
CA ALA A 939 21.21 19.09 -8.56
C ALA A 939 22.29 18.36 -7.75
N PRO A 940 22.94 17.32 -8.33
CA PRO A 940 24.01 16.62 -7.64
C PRO A 940 25.12 17.61 -7.24
N PRO A 941 25.88 17.28 -6.18
CA PRO A 941 26.91 18.18 -5.68
C PRO A 941 27.96 18.45 -6.75
N SER A 942 28.09 19.72 -7.11
CA SER A 942 29.11 20.21 -8.03
C SER A 942 30.26 20.84 -7.27
N LEU A 943 31.47 20.72 -7.80
CA LEU A 943 32.65 21.41 -7.28
C LEU A 943 33.00 22.60 -8.16
N GLN A 944 33.01 23.78 -7.54
CA GLN A 944 33.43 25.03 -8.17
C GLN A 944 34.78 25.48 -7.62
N VAL A 945 35.58 26.12 -8.46
CA VAL A 945 36.87 26.74 -8.10
C VAL A 945 36.73 28.24 -8.29
N LYS A 946 37.22 29.01 -7.31
CA LYS A 946 37.32 30.45 -7.46
C LYS A 946 38.56 30.81 -8.25
N ASP A 947 38.36 31.48 -9.38
CA ASP A 947 39.45 31.95 -10.21
C ASP A 947 40.16 33.18 -9.59
N LEU A 948 41.30 33.54 -10.18
CA LEU A 948 42.11 34.69 -9.72
C LEU A 948 41.42 36.05 -9.94
N ALA A 949 40.37 36.12 -10.76
CA ALA A 949 39.56 37.31 -10.96
C ALA A 949 38.40 37.40 -9.93
N GLY A 950 38.24 36.39 -9.08
CA GLY A 950 37.21 36.30 -8.06
C GLY A 950 35.90 35.65 -8.52
N GLY A 951 35.81 35.19 -9.77
CA GLY A 951 34.67 34.46 -10.32
C GLY A 951 34.68 32.98 -9.92
N TRP A 952 33.52 32.34 -9.97
CA TRP A 952 33.38 30.90 -9.74
C TRP A 952 33.25 30.16 -11.07
N ARG A 953 34.02 29.08 -11.24
CA ARG A 953 33.88 28.16 -12.37
C ARG A 953 33.61 26.74 -11.89
N THR A 954 32.67 26.05 -12.49
CA THR A 954 32.46 24.62 -12.24
C THR A 954 33.66 23.83 -12.75
N ALA A 955 34.35 23.14 -11.85
CA ALA A 955 35.47 22.26 -12.14
C ALA A 955 34.99 20.82 -12.39
N ILE A 956 34.04 20.36 -11.57
CA ILE A 956 33.41 19.05 -11.67
C ILE A 956 31.90 19.27 -11.53
N ALA A 957 31.12 18.82 -12.52
CA ALA A 957 29.67 18.99 -12.51
C ALA A 957 28.97 18.08 -11.50
N ASP A 958 29.52 16.88 -11.30
CA ASP A 958 29.01 15.88 -10.36
C ASP A 958 30.21 15.20 -9.68
N ILE A 959 30.42 15.51 -8.39
CA ILE A 959 31.45 14.86 -7.57
C ILE A 959 30.98 13.53 -6.99
N GLY A 960 29.67 13.25 -7.05
CA GLY A 960 28.99 12.12 -6.46
C GLY A 960 28.34 12.45 -5.12
N ILE A 961 27.37 11.62 -4.73
CA ILE A 961 26.68 11.73 -3.44
C ILE A 961 27.12 10.61 -2.48
N PRO A 962 27.22 10.87 -1.18
CA PRO A 962 27.38 9.82 -0.18
C PRO A 962 26.10 8.97 -0.13
N VAL A 963 26.26 7.65 -0.25
CA VAL A 963 25.16 6.69 -0.20
C VAL A 963 24.69 6.49 1.23
N GLY A 964 23.47 6.98 1.52
CA GLY A 964 22.70 6.88 2.78
C GLY A 964 23.39 7.32 4.07
N ARG A 965 24.47 6.65 4.47
CA ARG A 965 25.23 6.89 5.70
C ARG A 965 26.58 7.58 5.42
N PRO A 966 27.32 7.98 6.47
CA PRO A 966 28.59 8.68 6.29
C PRO A 966 29.60 7.90 5.44
N GLN A 967 29.78 8.33 4.18
CA GLN A 967 30.80 7.84 3.26
C GLN A 967 31.75 8.99 2.89
N THR A 968 32.97 8.68 2.43
CA THR A 968 33.97 9.72 2.14
C THR A 968 34.27 9.80 0.65
N ILE A 969 33.91 10.92 0.03
CA ILE A 969 34.18 11.20 -1.39
C ILE A 969 35.57 11.82 -1.56
N PRO A 970 36.56 11.12 -2.14
CA PRO A 970 37.86 11.69 -2.44
C PRO A 970 37.87 12.37 -3.81
N ILE A 971 38.41 13.58 -3.86
CA ILE A 971 38.51 14.39 -5.09
C ILE A 971 39.95 14.84 -5.29
N ASP A 972 40.54 14.41 -6.41
CA ASP A 972 41.83 14.90 -6.87
C ASP A 972 41.69 16.32 -7.42
N LEU A 973 42.15 17.31 -6.68
CA LEU A 973 42.03 18.73 -7.05
C LEU A 973 43.15 19.18 -8.00
N ALA A 974 44.21 18.40 -8.18
CA ALA A 974 45.39 18.81 -8.96
C ALA A 974 45.07 19.18 -10.42
N PRO A 975 44.20 18.45 -11.16
CA PRO A 975 43.82 18.81 -12.53
C PRO A 975 43.02 20.11 -12.62
N PHE A 976 42.41 20.54 -11.50
CA PHE A 976 41.41 21.59 -11.49
C PHE A 976 41.89 22.89 -10.87
N LEU A 977 43.03 22.95 -10.18
CA LEU A 977 43.53 24.17 -9.55
C LEU A 977 44.69 24.79 -10.33
N ARG A 978 44.57 26.09 -10.66
CA ARG A 978 45.69 26.89 -11.20
C ARG A 978 46.55 27.45 -10.07
N ALA A 979 47.73 27.98 -10.41
CA ALA A 979 48.59 28.64 -9.43
C ALA A 979 47.87 29.85 -8.80
N GLY A 980 47.77 29.86 -7.47
CA GLY A 980 47.11 30.92 -6.69
C GLY A 980 45.62 30.67 -6.40
N GLU A 981 44.97 29.73 -7.11
CA GLU A 981 43.60 29.32 -6.80
C GLU A 981 43.62 28.41 -5.55
N ARG A 982 42.90 28.81 -4.50
CA ARG A 982 42.85 28.08 -3.22
C ARG A 982 41.47 27.98 -2.59
N GLN A 983 40.46 28.60 -3.20
CA GLN A 983 39.09 28.54 -2.72
C GLN A 983 38.27 27.64 -3.64
N VAL A 984 37.56 26.69 -3.04
CA VAL A 984 36.62 25.83 -3.73
C VAL A 984 35.26 25.94 -3.06
N ARG A 985 34.20 25.51 -3.75
CA ARG A 985 32.84 25.51 -3.22
C ARG A 985 32.11 24.27 -3.69
N VAL A 986 31.44 23.59 -2.78
CA VAL A 986 30.47 22.53 -3.09
C VAL A 986 29.09 23.19 -3.18
N VAL A 987 28.33 22.94 -4.26
CA VAL A 987 26.99 23.51 -4.48
C VAL A 987 26.02 22.40 -4.85
N THR A 988 24.87 22.35 -4.17
CA THR A 988 23.78 21.39 -4.41
C THR A 988 22.45 21.96 -3.93
N ASN A 989 21.34 21.30 -4.25
CA ASN A 989 20.03 21.49 -3.62
C ASN A 989 19.53 20.19 -2.95
N MET A 990 20.37 19.16 -2.88
CA MET A 990 20.06 17.90 -2.22
C MET A 990 20.33 18.03 -0.73
N ARG A 991 19.55 17.37 0.12
CA ARG A 991 19.77 17.36 1.59
C ARG A 991 21.02 16.53 1.96
N ILE A 992 22.20 17.11 1.75
CA ILE A 992 23.49 16.49 2.05
C ILE A 992 24.13 17.21 3.22
N TYR A 993 24.50 16.43 4.23
CA TYR A 993 25.07 16.92 5.47
C TYR A 993 26.55 16.49 5.55
N TRP A 994 27.45 17.46 5.38
CA TRP A 994 28.90 17.25 5.42
C TRP A 994 29.40 17.32 6.86
N ASP A 995 29.79 16.17 7.43
CA ASP A 995 30.22 16.03 8.82
C ASP A 995 31.73 16.23 8.97
N ARG A 996 32.53 15.81 7.97
CA ARG A 996 33.96 16.09 7.95
C ARG A 996 34.45 16.48 6.57
N VAL A 997 35.26 17.53 6.50
CA VAL A 997 35.99 17.91 5.28
C VAL A 997 37.48 18.01 5.59
N ALA A 998 38.32 17.35 4.79
CA ALA A 998 39.76 17.41 4.95
C ALA A 998 40.50 17.61 3.61
N VAL A 999 41.66 18.25 3.68
CA VAL A 999 42.58 18.43 2.55
C VAL A 999 43.91 17.80 2.92
N GLY A 1000 44.45 16.95 2.05
CA GLY A 1000 45.74 16.30 2.26
C GLY A 1000 46.52 16.12 0.96
N ALA A 1001 47.72 15.56 1.07
CA ALA A 1001 48.59 15.29 -0.06
C ALA A 1001 48.34 13.88 -0.65
N ALA A 1002 48.17 13.80 -1.96
CA ALA A 1002 48.05 12.53 -2.66
C ALA A 1002 49.32 11.67 -2.51
N VAL A 1003 49.14 10.41 -2.14
CA VAL A 1003 50.18 9.38 -2.09
C VAL A 1003 49.84 8.30 -3.11
N SER A 1004 50.83 7.89 -3.89
CA SER A 1004 50.66 6.80 -4.86
C SER A 1004 50.45 5.49 -4.12
N VAL A 1005 49.38 4.76 -4.46
CA VAL A 1005 49.07 3.45 -3.92
C VAL A 1005 48.84 2.50 -5.08
N ASP A 1006 49.51 1.35 -5.07
CA ASP A 1006 49.31 0.32 -6.09
C ASP A 1006 48.25 -0.68 -5.62
N PRO A 1007 47.03 -0.66 -6.19
CA PRO A 1007 45.96 -1.56 -5.76
C PRO A 1007 46.25 -3.04 -6.08
N THR A 1008 47.23 -3.34 -6.96
CA THR A 1008 47.62 -4.73 -7.25
C THR A 1008 48.37 -5.41 -6.10
N THR A 1009 48.84 -4.62 -5.12
CA THR A 1009 49.46 -5.12 -3.90
C THR A 1009 48.46 -5.65 -2.87
N ALA A 1010 47.15 -5.44 -3.09
CA ALA A 1010 46.10 -5.93 -2.21
C ALA A 1010 46.06 -7.46 -2.17
N MET A 1011 45.98 -8.03 -0.96
CA MET A 1011 45.66 -9.44 -0.79
C MET A 1011 44.15 -9.62 -0.99
N ARG A 1012 43.77 -10.57 -1.86
CA ARG A 1012 42.39 -10.82 -2.25
C ARG A 1012 41.87 -12.11 -1.62
N PHE A 1013 40.69 -12.04 -1.02
CA PHE A 1013 40.07 -13.18 -0.36
C PHE A 1013 38.67 -13.39 -0.94
N LEU A 1014 38.41 -14.61 -1.38
CA LEU A 1014 37.05 -15.08 -1.64
C LEU A 1014 36.44 -15.59 -0.32
N PRO A 1015 35.09 -15.57 -0.21
CA PRO A 1015 34.39 -16.13 0.93
C PRO A 1015 34.83 -17.57 1.20
N ALA A 1016 35.29 -17.84 2.42
CA ALA A 1016 35.56 -19.21 2.85
C ALA A 1016 34.25 -19.93 3.21
N THR A 1017 33.27 -19.18 3.74
CA THR A 1017 31.89 -19.61 3.94
C THR A 1017 30.95 -18.45 3.61
N ALA A 1018 29.78 -18.76 3.04
CA ALA A 1018 28.68 -17.81 2.92
C ALA A 1018 27.37 -18.54 3.20
N ILE A 1019 26.67 -18.14 4.26
CA ILE A 1019 25.43 -18.78 4.71
C ILE A 1019 24.31 -17.75 4.68
N LEU A 1020 23.25 -18.02 3.91
CA LEU A 1020 22.01 -17.23 3.96
C LEU A 1020 21.10 -17.81 5.05
N ARG A 1021 20.56 -16.95 5.91
CA ARG A 1021 19.65 -17.36 7.00
C ARG A 1021 18.69 -16.23 7.38
N PRO A 1022 17.49 -16.55 7.89
CA PRO A 1022 16.64 -15.57 8.54
C PRO A 1022 17.36 -15.07 9.80
N ARG A 1023 17.29 -13.76 10.05
CA ARG A 1023 17.82 -13.14 11.26
C ARG A 1023 16.76 -12.31 11.96
N GLY A 1024 16.02 -11.49 11.21
CA GLY A 1024 15.25 -10.37 11.73
C GLY A 1024 16.01 -9.05 11.58
N PHE A 1025 15.51 -8.02 12.22
CA PHE A 1025 15.88 -6.63 12.00
C PHE A 1025 16.76 -6.07 13.11
N SER A 1026 17.77 -5.29 12.77
CA SER A 1026 18.64 -4.64 13.75
C SER A 1026 17.95 -3.43 14.38
N ALA A 1027 17.97 -3.34 15.71
CA ALA A 1027 17.36 -2.20 16.39
C ALA A 1027 18.06 -0.88 16.02
N GLU A 1028 17.27 0.13 15.68
CA GLU A 1028 17.75 1.50 15.46
C GLU A 1028 18.33 2.06 16.76
N THR A 1029 19.45 2.75 16.64
CA THR A 1029 20.11 3.50 17.70
C THR A 1029 20.37 4.92 17.24
N ARG A 1030 20.16 5.89 18.14
CA ARG A 1030 20.48 7.30 17.91
C ARG A 1030 21.61 7.73 18.84
N PRO A 1031 22.87 7.37 18.56
CA PRO A 1031 24.01 7.88 19.33
C PRO A 1031 23.94 9.41 19.42
N GLY A 1032 23.88 9.95 20.64
CA GLY A 1032 23.77 11.39 20.89
C GLY A 1032 22.40 12.02 20.55
N GLY A 1033 21.39 11.22 20.16
CA GLY A 1033 20.03 11.69 19.85
C GLY A 1033 19.81 12.29 18.46
N GLY A 1034 20.87 12.46 17.66
CA GLY A 1034 20.81 13.07 16.31
C GLY A 1034 20.93 12.07 15.15
N GLU A 1035 20.67 12.56 13.94
CA GLU A 1035 20.93 11.87 12.68
C GLU A 1035 22.44 11.88 12.31
N PRO A 1036 22.93 10.95 11.48
CA PRO A 1036 22.21 9.79 10.98
C PRO A 1036 22.06 8.71 12.06
N VAL A 1037 20.95 7.97 12.03
CA VAL A 1037 20.77 6.79 12.89
C VAL A 1037 21.81 5.69 12.61
N SER A 1038 22.08 4.84 13.61
CA SER A 1038 22.97 3.68 13.55
C SER A 1038 22.21 2.42 14.01
N TYR A 1039 22.81 1.24 13.96
CA TYR A 1039 22.11 -0.03 14.20
C TYR A 1039 22.88 -0.94 15.15
N ASP A 1040 22.16 -1.59 16.06
CA ASP A 1040 22.73 -2.57 16.99
C ASP A 1040 22.51 -3.99 16.49
N TYR A 1041 23.60 -4.66 16.10
CA TYR A 1041 23.57 -6.02 15.57
C TYR A 1041 23.03 -7.05 16.58
N ASP A 1042 23.27 -6.88 17.87
CA ASP A 1042 22.92 -7.89 18.87
C ASP A 1042 21.45 -7.77 19.34
N ARG A 1043 20.82 -6.64 19.06
CA ARG A 1043 19.41 -6.37 19.40
C ARG A 1043 18.54 -6.61 18.17
N VAL A 1044 18.08 -7.84 18.04
CA VAL A 1044 17.25 -8.28 16.92
C VAL A 1044 15.78 -8.11 17.24
N GLU A 1045 15.11 -7.25 16.48
CA GLU A 1045 13.67 -7.22 16.37
C GLU A 1045 13.23 -8.25 15.34
N LEU A 1046 12.31 -9.07 15.78
CA LEU A 1046 11.96 -10.25 15.05
C LEU A 1046 10.81 -9.90 14.09
N GLU A 1047 9.91 -8.99 14.46
CA GLU A 1047 8.70 -8.64 13.68
C GLU A 1047 9.07 -7.91 12.41
N SER A 1048 8.52 -8.33 11.27
CA SER A 1048 8.72 -7.63 10.01
C SER A 1048 7.83 -6.40 9.98
N PRO A 1049 8.39 -5.20 9.90
CA PRO A 1049 7.61 -4.02 9.60
C PRO A 1049 7.38 -3.86 8.09
N TRP A 1050 7.99 -4.70 7.25
CA TRP A 1050 8.03 -4.52 5.80
C TRP A 1050 7.16 -5.51 5.04
N LYS A 1051 6.61 -5.07 3.91
CA LYS A 1051 6.14 -5.94 2.83
C LYS A 1051 7.33 -6.70 2.24
N VAL A 1052 7.04 -7.75 1.50
CA VAL A 1052 8.05 -8.53 0.78
C VAL A 1052 7.57 -8.70 -0.65
N MET A 1053 8.40 -8.42 -1.65
CA MET A 1053 8.03 -8.58 -3.06
C MET A 1053 7.58 -10.02 -3.34
N ALA A 1054 6.54 -10.17 -4.16
CA ALA A 1054 6.17 -11.49 -4.65
C ALA A 1054 7.28 -12.03 -5.56
N GLY A 1055 7.61 -13.31 -5.47
CA GLY A 1055 8.68 -13.91 -6.28
C GLY A 1055 9.43 -15.02 -5.57
N ARG A 1056 10.53 -15.48 -6.18
CA ARG A 1056 11.35 -16.57 -5.64
C ARG A 1056 12.68 -16.04 -5.10
N TYR A 1057 12.94 -16.34 -3.84
CA TYR A 1057 14.14 -16.01 -3.09
C TYR A 1057 15.05 -17.22 -2.92
N THR A 1058 16.34 -16.97 -2.71
CA THR A 1058 17.36 -18.02 -2.53
C THR A 1058 17.10 -18.80 -1.25
N ARG A 1059 17.27 -20.13 -1.27
CA ARG A 1059 17.14 -21.01 -0.11
C ARG A 1059 18.12 -20.64 0.99
N GLU A 1060 17.77 -21.00 2.22
CA GLU A 1060 18.68 -20.91 3.35
C GLU A 1060 19.85 -21.92 3.23
N GLY A 1061 20.90 -21.67 4.00
CA GLY A 1061 22.09 -22.51 4.08
C GLY A 1061 23.24 -22.00 3.23
N ASP A 1062 24.12 -22.92 2.81
CA ASP A 1062 25.33 -22.57 2.05
C ASP A 1062 24.96 -22.03 0.66
N VAL A 1063 25.43 -20.82 0.39
CA VAL A 1063 25.28 -20.08 -0.88
C VAL A 1063 26.63 -19.59 -1.41
N ARG A 1064 27.75 -20.10 -0.88
CA ARG A 1064 29.10 -19.63 -1.21
C ARG A 1064 29.38 -19.64 -2.71
N GLU A 1065 28.86 -20.61 -3.45
CA GLU A 1065 29.10 -20.67 -4.90
C GLU A 1065 28.45 -19.52 -5.68
N LEU A 1066 27.40 -18.89 -5.14
CA LEU A 1066 26.68 -17.76 -5.74
C LEU A 1066 27.30 -16.39 -5.40
N VAL A 1067 28.38 -16.34 -4.61
CA VAL A 1067 29.01 -15.07 -4.20
C VAL A 1067 30.51 -15.02 -4.54
N THR A 1068 30.97 -15.91 -5.40
CA THR A 1068 32.41 -16.05 -5.72
C THR A 1068 32.80 -15.56 -7.10
N LYS A 1069 31.84 -15.20 -7.96
CA LYS A 1069 32.08 -14.81 -9.36
C LYS A 1069 30.89 -14.00 -9.86
N THR A 1070 31.11 -13.13 -10.83
CA THR A 1070 30.05 -12.36 -11.49
C THR A 1070 29.51 -13.18 -12.66
N ASP A 1071 28.31 -13.75 -12.54
CA ASP A 1071 27.67 -14.54 -13.60
C ASP A 1071 26.14 -14.46 -13.64
N ASP A 1072 25.57 -13.40 -13.05
CA ASP A 1072 24.13 -13.12 -13.00
C ASP A 1072 23.33 -14.18 -12.21
N MET A 1073 23.96 -14.97 -11.32
CA MET A 1073 23.30 -16.00 -10.51
C MET A 1073 23.32 -15.62 -9.03
N PHE A 1074 22.29 -14.87 -8.63
CA PHE A 1074 22.30 -14.14 -7.36
C PHE A 1074 21.93 -14.96 -6.11
N VAL A 1075 22.51 -14.57 -4.98
CA VAL A 1075 21.82 -14.66 -3.69
C VAL A 1075 20.71 -13.61 -3.68
N ILE A 1076 19.45 -14.05 -3.72
CA ILE A 1076 18.28 -13.20 -3.61
C ILE A 1076 17.77 -13.25 -2.16
N ALA A 1077 17.93 -12.16 -1.43
CA ALA A 1077 17.57 -12.05 -0.01
C ALA A 1077 16.36 -11.12 0.19
N LYS A 1078 15.42 -11.55 1.03
CA LYS A 1078 14.22 -10.77 1.41
C LYS A 1078 14.47 -9.94 2.69
N PRO A 1079 13.58 -9.01 3.04
CA PRO A 1079 13.70 -8.27 4.30
C PRO A 1079 13.81 -9.22 5.51
N GLY A 1080 14.75 -8.94 6.41
CA GLY A 1080 15.07 -9.74 7.60
C GLY A 1080 16.05 -10.89 7.38
N ASP A 1081 16.48 -11.16 6.14
CA ASP A 1081 17.54 -12.12 5.85
C ASP A 1081 18.93 -11.55 6.18
N GLU A 1082 19.83 -12.45 6.58
CA GLU A 1082 21.26 -12.19 6.71
C GLU A 1082 22.07 -13.12 5.81
N LEU A 1083 23.01 -12.55 5.05
CA LEU A 1083 24.11 -13.25 4.41
C LEU A 1083 25.36 -13.16 5.32
N ALA A 1084 25.65 -14.26 6.02
CA ALA A 1084 26.79 -14.39 6.91
C ALA A 1084 28.03 -14.87 6.17
N ILE A 1085 29.06 -14.02 6.07
CA ILE A 1085 30.26 -14.25 5.27
C ILE A 1085 31.49 -14.28 6.17
N ASP A 1086 32.30 -15.32 6.03
CA ASP A 1086 33.59 -15.39 6.71
C ASP A 1086 34.72 -15.58 5.71
N PHE A 1087 35.80 -14.83 5.90
CA PHE A 1087 37.04 -14.95 5.13
C PHE A 1087 38.13 -15.60 5.98
N ASP A 1088 39.03 -16.34 5.33
CA ASP A 1088 40.16 -16.97 6.02
C ASP A 1088 41.22 -15.92 6.41
N ALA A 1089 41.43 -15.72 7.71
CA ALA A 1089 42.41 -14.78 8.23
C ALA A 1089 43.82 -15.38 8.33
N SER A 1090 43.97 -16.70 8.21
CA SER A 1090 45.25 -17.40 8.46
C SER A 1090 46.34 -17.03 7.45
N SER A 1091 45.95 -16.54 6.28
CA SER A 1091 46.85 -16.09 5.22
C SER A 1091 47.16 -14.60 5.28
N LEU A 1092 46.61 -13.83 6.23
CA LEU A 1092 46.98 -12.44 6.43
C LEU A 1092 48.46 -12.30 6.78
N ALA A 1093 49.20 -11.51 6.01
CA ALA A 1093 50.59 -11.21 6.30
C ALA A 1093 50.74 -10.45 7.65
N ALA A 1094 51.85 -10.65 8.35
CA ALA A 1094 52.21 -9.81 9.50
C ALA A 1094 52.46 -8.36 9.02
N LEU A 1095 52.06 -7.38 9.82
CA LEU A 1095 52.29 -5.96 9.51
C LEU A 1095 53.68 -5.52 9.99
N PRO A 1096 54.43 -4.72 9.21
CA PRO A 1096 55.63 -4.04 9.71
C PRO A 1096 55.31 -3.06 10.84
N ASP A 1097 56.30 -2.71 11.66
CA ASP A 1097 56.15 -1.69 12.70
C ASP A 1097 55.74 -0.33 12.08
N GLY A 1098 54.76 0.34 12.70
CA GLY A 1098 54.22 1.61 12.20
C GLY A 1098 53.25 1.49 11.02
N TRP A 1099 52.93 0.27 10.57
CA TRP A 1099 51.93 0.04 9.54
C TRP A 1099 50.56 -0.27 10.13
N THR A 1100 49.54 -0.15 9.29
CA THR A 1100 48.17 -0.58 9.54
C THR A 1100 47.63 -1.31 8.32
N ARG A 1101 46.39 -1.77 8.42
CA ARG A 1101 45.67 -2.45 7.33
C ARG A 1101 44.31 -1.80 7.15
N THR A 1102 44.00 -1.44 5.92
CA THR A 1102 42.64 -1.08 5.49
C THR A 1102 42.10 -2.22 4.66
N PHE A 1103 40.83 -2.56 4.87
CA PHE A 1103 40.11 -3.52 4.06
C PHE A 1103 39.15 -2.79 3.13
N LEU A 1104 38.95 -3.34 1.93
CA LEU A 1104 37.88 -2.93 1.04
C LEU A 1104 36.99 -4.14 0.79
N LEU A 1105 35.69 -4.01 1.04
CA LEU A 1105 34.71 -5.01 0.63
C LEU A 1105 34.26 -4.64 -0.79
N ALA A 1106 34.63 -5.47 -1.77
CA ALA A 1106 34.15 -5.34 -3.14
C ALA A 1106 32.90 -6.20 -3.29
N ALA A 1107 31.76 -5.57 -3.54
CA ALA A 1107 30.48 -6.23 -3.75
C ALA A 1107 29.99 -5.96 -5.17
N ASP A 1108 29.47 -7.00 -5.80
CA ASP A 1108 28.86 -7.00 -7.13
C ASP A 1108 27.41 -7.49 -6.97
N GLY A 1109 26.46 -6.64 -7.33
CA GLY A 1109 25.05 -6.98 -7.31
C GLY A 1109 24.12 -5.77 -7.35
N TYR A 1110 22.84 -6.01 -7.11
CA TYR A 1110 21.78 -5.01 -7.23
C TYR A 1110 20.91 -4.98 -5.98
N SER A 1111 20.21 -3.88 -5.76
CA SER A 1111 19.07 -3.81 -4.83
C SER A 1111 17.84 -3.28 -5.57
N LYS A 1112 16.64 -3.63 -5.08
CA LYS A 1112 15.38 -3.21 -5.68
C LYS A 1112 14.37 -2.84 -4.62
N GLU A 1113 13.85 -1.61 -4.70
CA GLU A 1113 12.85 -1.09 -3.78
C GLU A 1113 11.39 -1.39 -4.17
N MET A 1114 10.47 -1.23 -3.21
CA MET A 1114 9.03 -1.43 -3.36
C MET A 1114 8.19 -0.14 -3.32
N ASP A 1115 8.83 1.03 -3.45
CA ASP A 1115 8.12 2.29 -3.68
C ASP A 1115 7.26 2.15 -4.94
N ILE A 1116 6.01 2.62 -4.86
CA ILE A 1116 4.98 2.34 -5.87
C ILE A 1116 5.30 2.93 -7.24
N ASN A 1117 6.12 3.99 -7.29
CA ASN A 1117 6.56 4.66 -8.50
C ASN A 1117 7.88 4.10 -9.06
N SER A 1118 8.52 3.16 -8.37
CA SER A 1118 9.71 2.47 -8.84
C SER A 1118 9.38 1.44 -9.93
N GLY A 1119 10.37 1.06 -10.73
CA GLY A 1119 10.17 0.09 -11.80
C GLY A 1119 9.96 -1.35 -11.28
N SER A 1120 8.75 -1.88 -11.47
CA SER A 1120 8.33 -3.23 -11.10
C SER A 1120 8.38 -3.53 -9.58
N PRO A 1121 7.73 -2.71 -8.73
CA PRO A 1121 7.97 -2.70 -7.27
C PRO A 1121 7.27 -3.82 -6.50
N ASP A 1122 6.35 -4.56 -7.13
CA ASP A 1122 5.59 -5.62 -6.46
C ASP A 1122 6.21 -7.01 -6.58
N THR A 1123 7.26 -7.16 -7.40
CA THR A 1123 7.81 -8.47 -7.70
C THR A 1123 9.33 -8.47 -7.77
N VAL A 1124 9.93 -9.58 -7.36
CA VAL A 1124 11.37 -9.86 -7.52
C VAL A 1124 11.75 -9.84 -9.01
N GLU A 1125 10.82 -10.26 -9.88
CA GLU A 1125 11.02 -10.25 -11.32
C GLU A 1125 10.77 -8.84 -11.91
N PRO A 1126 11.31 -8.53 -13.11
CA PRO A 1126 12.34 -9.27 -13.82
C PRO A 1126 13.68 -9.31 -13.04
N LEU A 1127 14.41 -10.44 -13.06
CA LEU A 1127 15.77 -10.49 -12.49
C LEU A 1127 16.76 -9.59 -13.26
N PRO A 1128 17.64 -8.83 -12.59
CA PRO A 1128 18.66 -8.01 -13.26
C PRO A 1128 19.72 -8.87 -13.95
N PHE A 1129 20.49 -8.29 -14.86
CA PHE A 1129 21.68 -8.92 -15.43
C PHE A 1129 22.63 -7.86 -16.01
N HIS A 1130 23.94 -8.11 -15.97
CA HIS A 1130 24.96 -7.12 -16.32
C HIS A 1130 24.91 -6.60 -17.76
N ALA A 1131 24.40 -7.40 -18.69
CA ALA A 1131 24.27 -7.00 -20.10
C ALA A 1131 23.01 -6.17 -20.39
N MET A 1132 22.17 -5.88 -19.38
CA MET A 1132 20.96 -5.09 -19.57
C MET A 1132 21.30 -3.63 -19.85
N THR A 1133 20.60 -3.01 -20.79
CA THR A 1133 20.80 -1.60 -21.12
C THR A 1133 20.02 -0.64 -20.21
N ARG A 1134 18.98 -1.13 -19.56
CA ARG A 1134 18.13 -0.40 -18.60
C ARG A 1134 17.33 -1.37 -17.74
N TYR A 1135 16.84 -0.89 -16.60
CA TYR A 1135 15.89 -1.63 -15.77
C TYR A 1135 14.63 -0.77 -15.49
N PRO A 1136 13.40 -1.34 -15.54
CA PRO A 1136 13.06 -2.66 -16.06
C PRO A 1136 13.33 -2.75 -17.57
N TYR A 1137 14.00 -3.80 -18.01
CA TYR A 1137 14.28 -4.03 -19.43
C TYR A 1137 13.02 -4.44 -20.20
N ARG A 1138 13.04 -4.30 -21.52
CA ARG A 1138 11.92 -4.65 -22.41
C ARG A 1138 12.39 -5.62 -23.48
N ALA A 1139 11.46 -6.38 -24.06
CA ALA A 1139 11.77 -7.25 -25.19
C ALA A 1139 12.53 -6.48 -26.31
N PRO A 1140 13.58 -7.07 -26.92
CA PRO A 1140 13.97 -8.48 -26.84
C PRO A 1140 14.93 -8.85 -25.69
N GLU A 1141 15.33 -7.89 -24.84
CA GLU A 1141 16.17 -8.17 -23.67
C GLU A 1141 15.43 -9.09 -22.69
N ARG A 1142 16.17 -10.05 -22.12
CA ARG A 1142 15.66 -10.99 -21.13
C ARG A 1142 16.81 -11.47 -20.25
N TYR A 1143 16.49 -11.77 -18.99
CA TYR A 1143 17.40 -12.49 -18.11
C TYR A 1143 17.90 -13.79 -18.78
N PRO A 1144 19.18 -14.17 -18.62
CA PRO A 1144 19.73 -15.37 -19.24
C PRO A 1144 18.95 -16.64 -18.90
N ASP A 1145 18.75 -17.49 -19.91
CA ASP A 1145 17.98 -18.73 -19.80
C ASP A 1145 18.80 -19.93 -20.31
N THR A 1146 20.02 -20.07 -19.78
CA THR A 1146 20.89 -21.20 -20.09
C THR A 1146 20.60 -22.39 -19.16
N PRO A 1147 21.03 -23.63 -19.48
CA PRO A 1147 20.87 -24.78 -18.59
C PRO A 1147 21.50 -24.58 -17.20
N GLU A 1148 22.51 -23.71 -17.07
CA GLU A 1148 23.10 -23.30 -15.79
C GLU A 1148 22.12 -22.45 -14.98
N HIS A 1149 21.49 -21.45 -15.61
CA HIS A 1149 20.51 -20.56 -14.97
C HIS A 1149 19.24 -21.31 -14.56
N GLU A 1150 18.77 -22.25 -15.39
CA GLU A 1150 17.64 -23.12 -15.03
C GLU A 1150 17.95 -23.96 -13.78
N ARG A 1151 19.15 -24.55 -13.72
CA ARG A 1151 19.61 -25.32 -12.54
C ARG A 1151 19.76 -24.44 -11.31
N TYR A 1152 20.31 -23.23 -11.46
CA TYR A 1152 20.40 -22.25 -10.38
C TYR A 1152 19.01 -21.95 -9.80
N ARG A 1153 18.05 -21.56 -10.63
CA ARG A 1153 16.69 -21.24 -10.17
C ARG A 1153 15.97 -22.43 -9.52
N ALA A 1154 16.21 -23.64 -10.03
CA ALA A 1154 15.64 -24.86 -9.46
C ALA A 1154 16.29 -25.24 -8.11
N THR A 1155 17.58 -24.99 -7.94
CA THR A 1155 18.35 -25.41 -6.76
C THR A 1155 18.31 -24.35 -5.64
N TYR A 1156 18.40 -23.08 -6.03
CA TYR A 1156 18.57 -21.96 -5.12
C TYR A 1156 17.29 -21.17 -4.91
N ASN A 1157 16.63 -20.68 -5.95
CA ASN A 1157 15.45 -19.82 -5.78
C ASN A 1157 14.19 -20.64 -5.43
N THR A 1158 14.14 -21.21 -4.23
CA THR A 1158 13.10 -22.18 -3.82
C THR A 1158 12.19 -21.68 -2.70
N ARG A 1159 12.54 -20.57 -2.01
CA ARG A 1159 11.61 -19.87 -1.12
C ARG A 1159 10.72 -18.98 -1.99
N ALA A 1160 9.39 -19.06 -1.90
CA ALA A 1160 8.53 -18.16 -2.64
C ALA A 1160 7.73 -17.24 -1.71
N VAL A 1161 7.34 -16.10 -2.27
CA VAL A 1161 6.42 -15.14 -1.69
C VAL A 1161 5.35 -14.94 -2.73
N VAL A 1162 4.10 -15.23 -2.38
CA VAL A 1162 2.99 -15.28 -3.35
C VAL A 1162 2.28 -13.94 -3.47
N ARG A 1163 2.34 -13.10 -2.42
CA ARG A 1163 1.67 -11.79 -2.38
C ARG A 1163 2.58 -10.77 -1.72
N THR A 1164 2.52 -9.55 -2.24
CA THR A 1164 3.24 -8.38 -1.71
C THR A 1164 2.75 -7.98 -0.33
N VAL A 1165 1.43 -7.94 -0.17
CA VAL A 1165 0.76 -7.67 1.09
C VAL A 1165 0.08 -8.96 1.52
N PRO A 1166 0.48 -9.55 2.65
CA PRO A 1166 -0.26 -10.66 3.23
C PRO A 1166 -1.72 -10.23 3.56
N SER A 1167 -2.75 -11.09 3.52
CA SER A 1167 -4.06 -10.87 4.20
C SER A 1167 -3.88 -10.49 5.68
N ILE A 1168 -4.83 -9.86 6.41
CA ILE A 1168 -4.66 -9.72 7.89
C ILE A 1168 -4.83 -11.07 8.57
N ASP A 1169 -5.37 -12.07 7.86
CA ASP A 1169 -5.20 -13.49 8.24
C ASP A 1169 -3.74 -13.62 8.46
N SER A 1170 -2.98 -13.30 7.44
CA SER A 1170 -1.54 -13.20 7.51
C SER A 1170 -1.02 -11.94 8.17
N ALA A 1171 -0.85 -11.99 9.48
CA ALA A 1171 0.37 -11.39 9.99
C ALA A 1171 1.57 -12.23 9.50
N GLY A 1172 1.78 -12.38 8.19
CA GLY A 1172 2.70 -13.31 7.55
C GLY A 1172 3.95 -12.72 6.94
N SER A 1173 5.17 -13.14 7.25
CA SER A 1173 5.84 -14.27 6.62
C SER A 1173 7.35 -14.24 7.02
N ARG A 1174 7.77 -14.82 8.15
CA ARG A 1174 9.21 -14.85 8.51
C ARG A 1174 10.00 -16.01 7.90
#